data_AF-A0AAD7B9X0-F1
#
_entry.id   AF-A0AAD7B9X0-F1
#
_cell.length_a   1.000
_cell.length_b   1.000
_cell.length_c   1.000
_cell.angle_alpha   90.00
_cell.angle_beta   90.00
_cell.angle_gamma   90.00
#
_symmetry.space_group_name_H-M   'P 1'
#
loop_
_entity.id
_entity.type
_entity.pdbx_description
1 polymer ?
#
loop_
_entity_poly.entity_id
_entity_poly.type
_entity_poly.pdbx_seq_one_letter_code
_entity_poly.pdbx_strand_id
1 'polypeptide(L)'
;MNTLRSPHFTSYNYGINLLASLKLPSLESLELGPLEQSYGEAPAIFVDLHERSQFQLRHLSVTSFHMELEELVEILQLLPSLETLVISNLDSDSGCLTGWYRQVRLPLLTTLILCQSSDVSDGFAVVSMIDYFWCQRRDEDAPFPSIRSIELDLNGAAFSPREEEYLARMSRQSDGFLVDRGRVAALAAAETRTCAQVQHARDLVHTSTLSNRQRLAFLAVFFPVLDPARIPRLEEEASADDKTLDNILCAGVALDAMFRLQAQGDIGLSLWPRVWPWVEFMRTHRDHLQDKINFPSERSFHFTFILFVGGFRDHPATYALMSGTPGFWACLLMAWTFLTQLDSPYECFMVLDNLGWFLANSGVRTHPERLEEMIDAAGSFIRLAGLVADFLRTFVKYYTPEIDQAPHQPILRLLTFIDEVDQFPRDCGNEATSVPIGPLGFVLYTYTDFAREIVSAVLLLCDRQEREAGRVINECLILVRRMIGTSPVTVWLIDLLESGVFRALVLITLRCHQRGWKLEHHVRYFLMLLLPASLVYFRSVVAYGNALKDVQDLLSGHAFKRTPLYAMCKWEEFLASANERVEVLAEYQSSASVVQKACDNRKCSLIKKSSCLRRCSGCQAFYYCSVECQRNDWELGHRHVCHTHDSLLLSARATLTFSERSFLRALIHDRYHKERRSICAQQIHVLSQYDPAIHIPDALFTLFELCRKSSPTIRVYPVDSSDPEAQARLHELVDTKSEEWEYIVERARLGEGCFQLHAIRVMHEGIVVDKPTRTWVVPLRTDRGELSAGLLRLSQELRQGLLAEEDLMKEIDFLLQSEDGIVEIH
;
A
#
# COMPACT_ATOMS: atom_id res chain seq x y z
N MET A 1 20.19 50.47 16.61
CA MET A 1 21.27 49.67 15.97
C MET A 1 21.32 48.23 16.48
N ASN A 2 20.86 47.94 17.70
CA ASN A 2 20.99 46.59 18.30
C ASN A 2 19.73 45.70 18.19
N THR A 3 18.65 46.20 17.58
CA THR A 3 17.40 45.47 17.38
C THR A 3 17.11 45.39 15.91
N LEU A 4 16.86 44.18 15.42
CA LEU A 4 16.45 43.93 14.05
C LEU A 4 15.05 43.29 14.03
N ARG A 5 14.14 43.93 13.29
CA ARG A 5 12.79 43.43 13.04
C ARG A 5 12.65 43.09 11.57
N SER A 6 12.33 41.85 11.24
CA SER A 6 12.02 41.47 9.85
C SER A 6 10.51 41.43 9.64
N PRO A 7 9.93 42.31 8.79
CA PRO A 7 8.48 42.34 8.66
C PRO A 7 7.93 41.11 7.93
N HIS A 8 8.46 40.69 6.78
CA HIS A 8 8.05 39.48 6.07
C HIS A 8 9.07 39.17 4.97
N PHE A 9 9.73 38.01 4.98
CA PHE A 9 10.52 37.55 3.84
C PHE A 9 9.64 36.64 2.97
N THR A 10 9.26 37.12 1.78
CA THR A 10 8.53 36.30 0.78
C THR A 10 9.44 35.31 0.06
N SER A 11 10.77 35.45 0.22
CA SER A 11 11.79 34.54 -0.30
C SER A 11 12.89 34.34 0.73
N TYR A 12 12.97 33.11 1.24
CA TYR A 12 13.85 32.65 2.33
C TYR A 12 15.33 32.97 2.09
N ASN A 13 15.82 32.70 0.87
CA ASN A 13 17.23 32.89 0.50
C ASN A 13 17.67 34.36 0.40
N TYR A 14 16.74 35.30 0.18
CA TYR A 14 17.10 36.71 -0.04
C TYR A 14 17.26 37.48 1.27
N GLY A 15 16.41 37.19 2.26
CA GLY A 15 16.49 37.80 3.58
C GLY A 15 17.74 37.38 4.34
N ILE A 16 18.13 36.12 4.25
CA ILE A 16 19.23 35.55 5.05
C ILE A 16 20.60 35.91 4.47
N ASN A 17 20.77 35.92 3.14
CA ASN A 17 21.99 36.45 2.53
C ASN A 17 22.19 37.95 2.85
N LEU A 18 21.10 38.69 3.03
CA LEU A 18 21.15 40.07 3.52
C LEU A 18 21.60 40.12 4.99
N LEU A 19 21.13 39.24 5.86
CA LEU A 19 21.55 39.18 7.28
C LEU A 19 23.01 38.73 7.43
N ALA A 20 23.43 37.70 6.71
CA ALA A 20 24.80 37.20 6.73
C ALA A 20 25.82 38.19 6.14
N SER A 21 25.40 39.10 5.26
CA SER A 21 26.27 40.16 4.72
C SER A 21 26.34 41.40 5.60
N LEU A 22 25.38 41.59 6.52
CA LEU A 22 25.40 42.65 7.52
C LEU A 22 26.29 42.22 8.70
N LYS A 23 27.55 42.67 8.72
CA LYS A 23 28.43 42.53 9.89
C LYS A 23 27.86 43.34 11.07
N LEU A 24 26.99 42.73 11.86
CA LEU A 24 26.31 43.35 13.02
C LEU A 24 26.83 42.75 14.35
N PRO A 25 28.08 43.06 14.76
CA PRO A 25 28.65 42.51 15.99
C PRO A 25 27.91 42.98 17.27
N SER A 26 27.01 43.95 17.17
CA SER A 26 26.23 44.51 18.28
C SER A 26 24.74 44.14 18.24
N LEU A 27 24.35 43.08 17.51
CA LEU A 27 22.96 42.63 17.49
C LEU A 27 22.63 41.94 18.82
N GLU A 28 21.80 42.59 19.64
CA GLU A 28 21.37 42.08 20.95
C GLU A 28 19.94 41.55 20.91
N SER A 29 19.13 41.97 19.94
CA SER A 29 17.73 41.59 19.80
C SER A 29 17.34 41.29 18.35
N LEU A 30 16.69 40.15 18.14
CA LEU A 30 16.22 39.67 16.84
C LEU A 30 14.74 39.30 16.92
N GLU A 31 13.91 39.88 16.06
CA GLU A 31 12.50 39.52 15.90
C GLU A 31 12.28 38.88 14.51
N LEU A 32 11.87 37.61 14.52
CA LEU A 32 11.53 36.81 13.33
C LEU A 32 10.01 36.75 13.16
N GLY A 33 9.52 37.25 12.02
CA GLY A 33 8.13 37.08 11.60
C GLY A 33 7.80 35.66 11.11
N PRO A 34 6.57 35.44 10.59
CA PRO A 34 6.11 34.14 10.11
C PRO A 34 7.03 33.56 9.02
N LEU A 35 7.50 32.33 9.22
CA LEU A 35 8.29 31.58 8.24
C LEU A 35 7.38 30.56 7.56
N GLU A 36 6.87 30.86 6.36
CA GLU A 36 5.82 30.03 5.76
C GLU A 36 6.29 28.71 5.10
N GLN A 37 7.59 28.44 4.87
CA GLN A 37 8.01 27.31 4.00
C GLN A 37 9.40 26.68 4.22
N SER A 38 9.80 26.22 5.42
CA SER A 38 11.01 25.36 5.50
C SER A 38 10.99 24.41 6.71
N TYR A 39 10.73 23.13 6.47
CA TYR A 39 11.09 22.05 7.39
C TYR A 39 12.52 21.59 7.02
N GLY A 40 13.46 21.58 7.95
CA GLY A 40 14.79 20.97 7.83
C GLY A 40 16.00 21.90 7.63
N GLU A 41 15.81 23.19 7.33
CA GLU A 41 16.94 24.10 6.98
C GLU A 41 17.24 25.17 8.04
N ALA A 42 16.35 25.38 9.01
CA ALA A 42 16.50 26.47 9.98
C ALA A 42 17.70 26.31 10.95
N PRO A 43 18.05 25.11 11.45
CA PRO A 43 19.22 24.95 12.30
C PRO A 43 20.53 25.29 11.59
N ALA A 44 20.70 24.80 10.35
CA ALA A 44 21.89 25.07 9.53
C ALA A 44 22.14 26.57 9.32
N ILE A 45 21.05 27.36 9.29
CA ILE A 45 21.10 28.82 9.15
C ILE A 45 21.54 29.52 10.43
N PHE A 46 21.03 29.09 11.59
CA PHE A 46 21.51 29.64 12.86
C PHE A 46 22.96 29.25 13.13
N VAL A 47 23.39 28.06 12.68
CA VAL A 47 24.81 27.67 12.68
C VAL A 47 25.62 28.65 11.83
N ASP A 48 25.22 28.91 10.59
CA ASP A 48 25.97 29.82 9.69
C ASP A 48 25.98 31.27 10.20
N LEU A 49 24.87 31.77 10.76
CA LEU A 49 24.80 33.08 11.40
C LEU A 49 25.71 33.16 12.64
N HIS A 50 25.65 32.14 13.50
CA HIS A 50 26.45 32.06 14.72
C HIS A 50 27.94 32.04 14.39
N GLU A 51 28.37 31.17 13.48
CA GLU A 51 29.76 31.01 13.07
C GLU A 51 30.35 32.27 12.42
N ARG A 52 29.55 33.01 11.63
CA ARG A 52 30.05 34.15 10.86
C ARG A 52 30.06 35.49 11.60
N SER A 53 29.19 35.67 12.59
CA SER A 53 28.90 37.03 13.09
C SER A 53 29.16 37.27 14.58
N GLN A 54 29.55 36.24 15.36
CA GLN A 54 29.95 36.34 16.79
C GLN A 54 29.03 37.26 17.64
N PHE A 55 27.73 37.28 17.35
CA PHE A 55 26.81 38.18 18.04
C PHE A 55 26.37 37.60 19.39
N GLN A 56 26.18 38.46 20.39
CA GLN A 56 25.62 38.09 21.69
C GLN A 56 24.12 38.38 21.71
N LEU A 57 23.34 37.50 21.08
CA LEU A 57 21.88 37.65 21.09
C LEU A 57 21.36 37.46 22.51
N ARG A 58 20.77 38.51 23.08
CA ARG A 58 20.13 38.47 24.39
C ARG A 58 18.62 38.33 24.30
N HIS A 59 18.01 38.78 23.20
CA HIS A 59 16.56 38.70 23.01
C HIS A 59 16.22 38.09 21.65
N LEU A 60 15.45 37.02 21.65
CA LEU A 60 14.91 36.40 20.45
C LEU A 60 13.39 36.40 20.53
N SER A 61 12.73 37.00 19.54
CA SER A 61 11.28 36.93 19.38
C SER A 61 10.94 36.23 18.08
N VAL A 62 9.96 35.34 18.14
CA VAL A 62 9.62 34.45 17.05
C VAL A 62 8.11 34.38 16.92
N THR A 63 7.57 34.68 15.74
CA THR A 63 6.12 34.73 15.52
C THR A 63 5.67 33.72 14.45
N SER A 64 4.62 32.95 14.73
CA SER A 64 4.02 31.95 13.82
C SER A 64 5.04 30.90 13.35
N PHE A 65 5.49 30.09 14.31
CA PHE A 65 6.63 29.19 14.14
C PHE A 65 6.16 27.73 13.97
N HIS A 66 6.31 27.19 12.75
CA HIS A 66 6.02 25.79 12.41
C HIS A 66 7.32 24.99 12.26
N MET A 67 8.10 24.91 13.34
CA MET A 67 9.38 24.22 13.37
C MET A 67 9.28 22.97 14.23
N GLU A 68 9.94 21.88 13.84
CA GLU A 68 10.01 20.70 14.71
C GLU A 68 10.85 21.02 15.96
N LEU A 69 10.51 20.38 17.08
CA LEU A 69 11.13 20.69 18.38
C LEU A 69 12.65 20.52 18.35
N GLU A 70 13.13 19.54 17.61
CA GLU A 70 14.54 19.19 17.44
C GLU A 70 15.32 20.33 16.78
N GLU A 71 14.72 21.03 15.83
CA GLU A 71 15.34 22.16 15.15
C GLU A 71 15.43 23.39 16.07
N LEU A 72 14.40 23.64 16.89
CA LEU A 72 14.44 24.71 17.90
C LEU A 72 15.49 24.42 18.99
N VAL A 73 15.66 23.15 19.38
CA VAL A 73 16.74 22.70 20.28
C VAL A 73 18.09 23.09 19.71
N GLU A 74 18.36 22.73 18.46
CA GLU A 74 19.63 23.02 17.80
C GLU A 74 19.89 24.53 17.72
N ILE A 75 18.88 25.32 17.35
CA ILE A 75 18.98 26.79 17.30
C ILE A 75 19.35 27.38 18.67
N LEU A 76 18.71 26.92 19.74
CA LEU A 76 18.92 27.48 21.08
C LEU A 76 20.25 27.05 21.70
N GLN A 77 20.76 25.86 21.37
CA GLN A 77 22.10 25.44 21.76
C GLN A 77 23.20 26.36 21.19
N LEU A 78 22.92 27.04 20.08
CA LEU A 78 23.81 28.02 19.45
C LEU A 78 23.71 29.42 20.07
N LEU A 79 22.80 29.65 21.03
CA LEU A 79 22.53 30.95 21.63
C LEU A 79 22.75 30.95 23.16
N PRO A 80 23.98 30.71 23.65
CA PRO A 80 24.26 30.59 25.09
C PRO A 80 24.04 31.91 25.87
N SER A 81 24.01 33.04 25.18
CA SER A 81 23.82 34.39 25.76
C SER A 81 22.36 34.84 25.82
N LEU A 82 21.40 33.97 25.47
CA LEU A 82 19.99 34.34 25.38
C LEU A 82 19.41 34.59 26.77
N GLU A 83 18.92 35.81 27.00
CA GLU A 83 18.30 36.26 28.25
C GLU A 83 16.76 36.26 28.16
N THR A 84 16.22 36.51 26.96
CA THR A 84 14.77 36.56 26.70
C THR A 84 14.42 35.79 25.44
N LEU A 85 13.43 34.91 25.55
CA LEU A 85 12.80 34.23 24.41
C LEU A 85 11.31 34.56 24.39
N VAL A 86 10.82 35.07 23.27
CA VAL A 86 9.40 35.33 23.01
C VAL A 86 8.95 34.42 21.89
N ILE A 87 7.96 33.57 22.14
CA ILE A 87 7.37 32.72 21.10
C ILE A 87 5.88 33.05 21.00
N SER A 88 5.49 33.50 19.82
CA SER A 88 4.11 33.89 19.51
C SER A 88 3.49 32.89 18.52
N ASN A 89 2.23 32.52 18.75
CA ASN A 89 1.45 31.59 17.92
C ASN A 89 2.07 30.19 17.83
N LEU A 90 2.31 29.56 18.99
CA LEU A 90 2.75 28.18 19.11
C LEU A 90 1.59 27.24 18.74
N ASP A 91 1.82 26.33 17.78
CA ASP A 91 0.80 25.38 17.36
C ASP A 91 0.53 24.32 18.45
N SER A 92 -0.69 23.79 18.44
CA SER A 92 -1.30 23.03 19.55
C SER A 92 -0.70 21.63 19.80
N ASP A 93 0.18 21.13 18.94
CA ASP A 93 0.84 19.82 19.07
C ASP A 93 2.04 19.80 20.06
N SER A 94 2.20 20.83 20.89
CA SER A 94 3.42 21.11 21.67
C SER A 94 3.50 20.47 23.07
N GLY A 95 2.90 19.28 23.27
CA GLY A 95 3.07 18.47 24.49
C GLY A 95 4.53 18.17 24.88
N CYS A 96 5.46 18.40 23.95
CA CYS A 96 6.88 18.09 24.05
C CYS A 96 7.77 19.21 24.66
N LEU A 97 7.23 20.42 24.95
CA LEU A 97 8.02 21.53 25.52
C LEU A 97 8.63 21.21 26.90
N THR A 98 8.01 20.33 27.68
CA THR A 98 8.52 19.92 29.00
C THR A 98 9.75 19.00 28.91
N GLY A 99 9.84 18.17 27.86
CA GLY A 99 11.02 17.35 27.56
C GLY A 99 12.19 18.18 27.02
N TRP A 100 11.88 19.21 26.24
CA TRP A 100 12.84 20.14 25.63
C TRP A 100 13.74 20.87 26.65
N TYR A 101 13.15 21.44 27.71
CA TYR A 101 13.93 22.18 28.72
C TYR A 101 14.96 21.29 29.45
N ARG A 102 14.75 19.96 29.48
CA ARG A 102 15.73 19.03 30.07
C ARG A 102 16.99 18.88 29.20
N GLN A 103 16.88 19.09 27.90
CA GLN A 103 17.95 18.83 26.94
C GLN A 103 18.80 20.09 26.63
N VAL A 104 18.22 21.29 26.73
CA VAL A 104 18.93 22.55 26.39
C VAL A 104 19.34 23.30 27.65
N ARG A 105 20.66 23.48 27.85
CA ARG A 105 21.18 24.34 28.92
C ARG A 105 21.28 25.78 28.43
N LEU A 106 20.31 26.62 28.82
CA LEU A 106 20.36 28.08 28.62
C LEU A 106 20.66 28.77 29.95
N PRO A 107 21.94 28.89 30.36
CA PRO A 107 22.32 29.37 31.68
C PRO A 107 21.93 30.83 31.97
N LEU A 108 21.62 31.61 30.93
CA LEU A 108 21.33 33.04 31.03
C LEU A 108 19.85 33.38 30.76
N LEU A 109 19.00 32.41 30.42
CA LEU A 109 17.59 32.69 30.12
C LEU A 109 16.84 33.10 31.38
N THR A 110 16.52 34.39 31.48
CA THR A 110 15.80 34.96 32.63
C THR A 110 14.31 35.14 32.39
N THR A 111 13.90 35.25 31.12
CA THR A 111 12.53 35.59 30.73
C THR A 111 12.08 34.72 29.55
N LEU A 112 10.96 34.03 29.71
CA LEU A 112 10.27 33.30 28.65
C LEU A 112 8.86 33.86 28.52
N ILE A 113 8.53 34.38 27.35
CA ILE A 113 7.21 34.93 27.03
C ILE A 113 6.56 34.04 25.98
N LEU A 114 5.39 33.52 26.28
CA LEU A 114 4.61 32.72 25.35
C LEU A 114 3.32 33.48 25.04
N CYS A 115 3.17 33.91 23.80
CA CYS A 115 2.00 34.63 23.33
C CYS A 115 1.14 33.67 22.51
N GLN A 116 -0.06 33.33 22.99
CA GLN A 116 -1.00 32.49 22.23
C GLN A 116 -1.83 33.34 21.27
N SER A 117 -2.11 32.76 20.09
CA SER A 117 -3.15 33.26 19.18
C SER A 117 -4.52 33.01 19.81
N SER A 118 -5.46 33.93 19.60
CA SER A 118 -6.83 33.89 20.12
C SER A 118 -7.68 32.70 19.61
N ASP A 119 -7.18 31.86 18.71
CA ASP A 119 -7.94 30.80 18.04
C ASP A 119 -7.71 29.37 18.60
N VAL A 120 -6.87 29.18 19.63
CA VAL A 120 -6.64 27.84 20.21
C VAL A 120 -7.52 27.64 21.44
N SER A 121 -8.50 26.74 21.32
CA SER A 121 -9.47 26.39 22.37
C SER A 121 -8.92 25.54 23.54
N ASP A 122 -7.61 25.38 23.66
CA ASP A 122 -7.00 24.42 24.58
C ASP A 122 -6.03 25.08 25.58
N GLY A 123 -6.60 25.71 26.62
CA GLY A 123 -5.85 26.29 27.74
C GLY A 123 -5.09 25.26 28.60
N PHE A 124 -5.31 23.96 28.36
CA PHE A 124 -4.77 22.85 29.17
C PHE A 124 -3.26 22.65 29.02
N ALA A 125 -2.70 22.91 27.83
CA ALA A 125 -1.27 22.78 27.55
C ALA A 125 -0.46 23.83 28.33
N VAL A 126 -0.95 25.07 28.39
CA VAL A 126 -0.30 26.18 29.10
C VAL A 126 -0.29 25.96 30.60
N VAL A 127 -1.42 25.48 31.16
CA VAL A 127 -1.54 25.15 32.60
C VAL A 127 -0.60 24.00 32.99
N SER A 128 -0.53 22.94 32.18
CA SER A 128 0.37 21.79 32.43
C SER A 128 1.84 22.18 32.41
N MET A 129 2.20 23.14 31.56
CA MET A 129 3.56 23.65 31.45
C MET A 129 3.95 24.54 32.65
N ILE A 130 3.04 25.40 33.13
CA ILE A 130 3.25 26.18 34.36
C ILE A 130 3.43 25.28 35.58
N ASP A 131 2.60 24.23 35.70
CA ASP A 131 2.62 23.31 36.84
C ASP A 131 3.96 22.54 36.90
N TYR A 132 4.53 22.19 35.75
CA TYR A 132 5.87 21.60 35.62
C TYR A 132 6.99 22.55 36.09
N PHE A 133 6.99 23.81 35.63
CA PHE A 133 7.99 24.80 36.02
C PHE A 133 7.90 25.17 37.52
N TRP A 134 6.71 25.18 38.10
CA TRP A 134 6.51 25.39 39.54
C TRP A 134 6.94 24.19 40.38
N CYS A 135 6.73 22.96 39.91
CA CYS A 135 7.19 21.75 40.60
C CYS A 135 8.73 21.65 40.65
N GLN A 136 9.44 22.04 39.59
CA GLN A 136 10.91 22.06 39.55
C GLN A 136 11.53 23.09 40.52
N ARG A 137 10.84 24.21 40.77
CA ARG A 137 11.30 25.26 41.70
C ARG A 137 11.31 24.82 43.17
N ARG A 138 10.68 23.69 43.51
CA ARG A 138 10.65 23.11 44.86
C ARG A 138 11.72 22.05 45.12
N ASP A 139 12.47 21.64 44.10
CA ASP A 139 13.64 20.76 44.27
C ASP A 139 14.86 21.64 44.58
N GLU A 140 15.17 21.83 45.87
CA GLU A 140 16.15 22.83 46.37
C GLU A 140 17.62 22.53 45.99
N ASP A 141 17.92 21.38 45.39
CA ASP A 141 19.30 20.90 45.17
C ASP A 141 19.78 20.93 43.70
N ALA A 142 18.99 21.46 42.75
CA ALA A 142 19.39 21.50 41.35
C ALA A 142 19.97 22.88 40.93
N PRO A 143 21.19 22.94 40.34
CA PRO A 143 21.81 24.20 39.93
C PRO A 143 21.24 24.64 38.57
N PHE A 144 19.99 25.14 38.57
CA PHE A 144 19.36 25.72 37.39
C PHE A 144 19.30 27.25 37.50
N PRO A 145 19.44 27.98 36.38
CA PRO A 145 19.31 29.43 36.36
C PRO A 145 17.90 29.85 36.80
N SER A 146 17.82 30.91 37.59
CA SER A 146 16.56 31.45 38.12
C SER A 146 15.80 32.19 37.02
N ILE A 147 14.92 31.48 36.30
CA ILE A 147 13.88 32.15 35.49
C ILE A 147 13.12 33.09 36.43
N ARG A 148 13.22 34.40 36.19
CA ARG A 148 12.70 35.42 37.10
C ARG A 148 11.22 35.70 36.83
N SER A 149 10.81 35.62 35.56
CA SER A 149 9.42 35.77 35.14
C SER A 149 9.09 34.84 33.96
N ILE A 150 7.90 34.25 34.04
CA ILE A 150 7.20 33.67 32.89
C ILE A 150 5.98 34.57 32.71
N GLU A 151 5.90 35.25 31.58
CA GLU A 151 4.78 36.13 31.26
C GLU A 151 3.93 35.46 30.19
N LEU A 152 2.65 35.26 30.51
CA LEU A 152 1.65 34.81 29.57
C LEU A 152 0.84 36.02 29.16
N ASP A 153 1.07 36.50 27.94
CA ASP A 153 0.24 37.51 27.35
C ASP A 153 -0.91 36.83 26.62
N LEU A 154 -2.06 36.77 27.29
CA LEU A 154 -3.29 36.16 26.78
C LEU A 154 -4.16 37.17 26.00
N ASN A 155 -3.60 38.32 25.57
CA ASN A 155 -4.32 39.35 24.81
C ASN A 155 -5.70 39.72 25.40
N GLY A 156 -5.82 39.76 26.73
CA GLY A 156 -7.03 40.17 27.43
C GLY A 156 -8.14 39.11 27.57
N ALA A 157 -7.88 37.83 27.28
CA ALA A 157 -8.82 36.75 27.58
C ALA A 157 -8.89 36.50 29.10
N ALA A 158 -10.07 36.67 29.70
CA ALA A 158 -10.31 36.24 31.08
C ALA A 158 -10.36 34.70 31.15
N PHE A 159 -9.78 34.11 32.20
CA PHE A 159 -9.94 32.68 32.46
C PHE A 159 -11.43 32.33 32.49
N SER A 160 -11.80 31.24 31.84
CA SER A 160 -13.15 30.73 31.94
C SER A 160 -13.43 30.29 33.39
N PRO A 161 -14.70 30.35 33.86
CA PRO A 161 -15.06 29.85 35.19
C PRO A 161 -14.62 28.40 35.44
N ARG A 162 -14.46 27.60 34.38
CA ARG A 162 -14.00 26.21 34.42
C ARG A 162 -12.51 26.11 34.77
N GLU A 163 -11.70 27.06 34.31
CA GLU A 163 -10.26 27.13 34.58
C GLU A 163 -9.97 27.70 35.97
N GLU A 164 -10.73 28.70 36.41
CA GLU A 164 -10.68 29.19 37.80
C GLU A 164 -11.14 28.11 38.80
N GLU A 165 -12.18 27.35 38.48
CA GLU A 165 -12.64 26.22 39.28
C GLU A 165 -11.61 25.08 39.33
N TYR A 166 -10.88 24.85 38.23
CA TYR A 166 -9.79 23.87 38.18
C TYR A 166 -8.62 24.28 39.09
N LEU A 167 -8.18 25.54 39.02
CA LEU A 167 -7.15 26.10 39.91
C LEU A 167 -7.61 26.10 41.39
N ALA A 168 -8.88 26.37 41.65
CA ALA A 168 -9.46 26.30 43.00
C ALA A 168 -9.61 24.85 43.52
N ARG A 169 -9.83 23.85 42.65
CA ARG A 169 -9.85 22.41 42.99
C ARG A 169 -8.46 21.89 43.32
N MET A 170 -7.44 22.32 42.58
CA MET A 170 -6.03 21.97 42.84
C MET A 170 -5.59 22.39 44.25
N SER A 171 -6.03 23.57 44.70
CA SER A 171 -5.75 24.08 46.05
C SER A 171 -6.43 23.25 47.17
N ARG A 172 -7.65 22.73 46.92
CA ARG A 172 -8.44 21.95 47.90
C ARG A 172 -8.09 20.45 47.96
N GLN A 173 -7.39 19.89 46.98
CA GLN A 173 -7.02 18.46 46.94
C GLN A 173 -5.87 18.07 47.89
N SER A 174 -5.25 19.04 48.57
CA SER A 174 -4.17 18.82 49.53
C SER A 174 -4.62 18.11 50.82
N ASP A 175 -5.87 18.25 51.25
CA ASP A 175 -6.38 17.65 52.50
C ASP A 175 -6.89 16.21 52.36
N GLY A 176 -7.30 15.78 51.16
CA GLY A 176 -7.65 14.38 50.86
C GLY A 176 -6.43 13.44 50.76
N PHE A 177 -5.23 14.02 50.69
CA PHE A 177 -3.96 13.34 50.40
C PHE A 177 -3.46 12.40 51.53
N LEU A 178 -3.82 12.70 52.78
CA LEU A 178 -3.34 11.96 53.95
C LEU A 178 -4.12 10.66 54.23
N VAL A 179 -5.40 10.59 53.85
CA VAL A 179 -6.28 9.45 54.16
C VAL A 179 -5.97 8.22 53.29
N ASP A 180 -5.53 8.40 52.05
CA ASP A 180 -5.21 7.29 51.14
C ASP A 180 -3.80 6.71 51.33
N ARG A 181 -2.81 7.52 51.73
CA ARG A 181 -1.45 7.00 52.00
C ARG A 181 -1.43 5.99 53.14
N GLY A 182 -2.19 6.24 54.22
CA GLY A 182 -2.30 5.32 55.35
C GLY A 182 -2.95 3.99 54.96
N ARG A 183 -3.96 4.03 54.07
CA ARG A 183 -4.65 2.83 53.57
C ARG A 183 -3.78 2.01 52.62
N VAL A 184 -3.08 2.65 51.68
CA VAL A 184 -2.14 1.96 50.78
C VAL A 184 -0.97 1.36 51.57
N ALA A 185 -0.42 2.08 52.54
CA ALA A 185 0.63 1.56 53.42
C ALA A 185 0.14 0.38 54.28
N ALA A 186 -1.08 0.44 54.82
CA ALA A 186 -1.66 -0.66 55.58
C ALA A 186 -1.91 -1.91 54.70
N LEU A 187 -2.39 -1.73 53.47
CA LEU A 187 -2.55 -2.82 52.49
C LEU A 187 -1.19 -3.39 52.04
N ALA A 188 -0.18 -2.52 51.89
CA ALA A 188 1.16 -2.93 51.54
C ALA A 188 1.87 -3.70 52.68
N ALA A 189 1.59 -3.36 53.94
CA ALA A 189 2.22 -3.97 55.12
C ALA A 189 1.64 -5.35 55.51
N ALA A 190 0.49 -5.76 54.97
CA ALA A 190 -0.10 -7.06 55.29
C ALA A 190 0.71 -8.22 54.68
N GLU A 191 1.26 -9.11 55.52
CA GLU A 191 2.06 -10.28 55.11
C GLU A 191 1.24 -11.33 54.32
N THR A 192 -0.04 -11.51 54.67
CA THR A 192 -0.99 -12.37 53.95
C THR A 192 -2.11 -11.51 53.35
N ARG A 193 -2.08 -11.35 52.02
CA ARG A 193 -3.12 -10.61 51.29
C ARG A 193 -4.15 -11.60 50.77
N THR A 194 -5.38 -11.45 51.23
CA THR A 194 -6.54 -12.20 50.71
C THR A 194 -6.95 -11.66 49.35
N CYS A 195 -7.59 -12.47 48.51
CA CYS A 195 -8.08 -12.01 47.21
C CYS A 195 -9.02 -10.80 47.32
N ALA A 196 -9.86 -10.74 48.37
CA ALA A 196 -10.73 -9.60 48.63
C ALA A 196 -9.95 -8.28 48.84
N GLN A 197 -8.79 -8.31 49.49
CA GLN A 197 -7.94 -7.13 49.67
C GLN A 197 -7.27 -6.69 48.36
N VAL A 198 -6.80 -7.64 47.55
CA VAL A 198 -6.22 -7.36 46.23
C VAL A 198 -7.29 -6.80 45.29
N GLN A 199 -8.52 -7.34 45.35
CA GLN A 199 -9.66 -6.86 44.58
C GLN A 199 -10.08 -5.45 45.02
N HIS A 200 -10.13 -5.16 46.31
CA HIS A 200 -10.37 -3.81 46.79
C HIS A 200 -9.30 -2.82 46.32
N ALA A 201 -8.02 -3.22 46.36
CA ALA A 201 -6.92 -2.41 45.85
C ALA A 201 -7.06 -2.14 44.33
N ARG A 202 -7.42 -3.17 43.55
CA ARG A 202 -7.74 -3.03 42.13
C ARG A 202 -8.89 -2.04 41.93
N ASP A 203 -10.01 -2.21 42.63
CA ASP A 203 -11.19 -1.35 42.49
C ASP A 203 -10.87 0.11 42.82
N LEU A 204 -10.00 0.37 43.80
CA LEU A 204 -9.48 1.71 44.07
C LEU A 204 -8.65 2.27 42.91
N VAL A 205 -7.77 1.47 42.32
CA VAL A 205 -6.99 1.87 41.13
C VAL A 205 -7.89 2.25 39.95
N HIS A 206 -9.06 1.61 39.81
CA HIS A 206 -10.03 1.94 38.78
C HIS A 206 -10.79 3.24 39.01
N THR A 207 -10.77 3.80 40.22
CA THR A 207 -11.46 5.06 40.47
C THR A 207 -10.77 6.20 39.71
N SER A 208 -11.56 7.00 38.99
CA SER A 208 -11.06 8.11 38.17
C SER A 208 -10.45 9.26 38.98
N THR A 209 -10.52 9.19 40.32
CA THR A 209 -10.09 10.26 41.24
C THR A 209 -8.62 10.18 41.65
N LEU A 210 -7.94 9.05 41.44
CA LEU A 210 -6.53 8.90 41.83
C LEU A 210 -5.57 9.49 40.79
N SER A 211 -4.61 10.27 41.27
CA SER A 211 -3.45 10.72 40.47
C SER A 211 -2.55 9.55 40.07
N ASN A 212 -1.76 9.72 39.01
CA ASN A 212 -0.81 8.69 38.56
C ASN A 212 0.17 8.27 39.68
N ARG A 213 0.64 9.22 40.49
CA ARG A 213 1.51 8.90 41.63
C ARG A 213 0.82 8.04 42.69
N GLN A 214 -0.47 8.29 42.96
CA GLN A 214 -1.26 7.47 43.90
C GLN A 214 -1.51 6.08 43.33
N ARG A 215 -1.83 5.99 42.04
CA ARG A 215 -1.96 4.71 41.33
C ARG A 215 -0.68 3.88 41.44
N LEU A 216 0.49 4.49 41.18
CA LEU A 216 1.78 3.81 41.31
C LEU A 216 2.12 3.37 42.75
N ALA A 217 1.54 3.98 43.79
CA ALA A 217 1.75 3.52 45.16
C ALA A 217 1.17 2.11 45.40
N PHE A 218 0.17 1.70 44.62
CA PHE A 218 -0.39 0.34 44.69
C PHE A 218 0.56 -0.73 44.14
N LEU A 219 1.66 -0.37 43.47
CA LEU A 219 2.69 -1.33 43.07
C LEU A 219 3.23 -2.11 44.27
N ALA A 220 3.35 -1.50 45.45
CA ALA A 220 3.74 -2.20 46.69
C ALA A 220 2.74 -3.31 47.11
N VAL A 221 1.48 -3.20 46.67
CA VAL A 221 0.41 -4.17 46.91
C VAL A 221 0.40 -5.28 45.84
N PHE A 222 0.78 -4.99 44.60
CA PHE A 222 0.76 -6.00 43.53
C PHE A 222 2.09 -6.76 43.38
N PHE A 223 3.23 -6.12 43.63
CA PHE A 223 4.56 -6.73 43.45
C PHE A 223 4.76 -8.05 44.23
N PRO A 224 4.43 -8.13 45.54
CA PRO A 224 4.54 -9.37 46.30
C PRO A 224 3.52 -10.44 45.88
N VAL A 225 2.37 -10.05 45.34
CA VAL A 225 1.36 -10.99 44.84
C VAL A 225 1.86 -11.65 43.56
N LEU A 226 2.51 -10.87 42.69
CA LEU A 226 3.10 -11.33 41.43
C LEU A 226 4.51 -11.91 41.58
N ASP A 227 4.90 -12.35 42.78
CA ASP A 227 6.19 -13.01 42.94
C ASP A 227 6.21 -14.36 42.19
N PRO A 228 7.16 -14.61 41.27
CA PRO A 228 7.23 -15.88 40.54
C PRO A 228 7.34 -17.10 41.46
N ALA A 229 7.89 -16.96 42.67
CA ALA A 229 7.94 -18.05 43.66
C ALA A 229 6.56 -18.49 44.17
N ARG A 230 5.51 -17.70 43.90
CA ARG A 230 4.12 -18.03 44.25
C ARG A 230 3.36 -18.74 43.13
N ILE A 231 3.97 -18.92 41.95
CA ILE A 231 3.34 -19.66 40.84
C ILE A 231 3.25 -21.14 41.25
N PRO A 232 2.05 -21.72 41.28
CA PRO A 232 1.90 -23.10 41.69
C PRO A 232 2.42 -24.04 40.61
N ARG A 233 2.98 -25.17 41.03
CA ARG A 233 3.28 -26.30 40.14
C ARG A 233 1.99 -27.10 39.98
N LEU A 234 1.26 -26.85 38.89
CA LEU A 234 0.16 -27.71 38.48
C LEU A 234 0.76 -28.93 37.80
N GLU A 235 1.21 -29.91 38.59
CA GLU A 235 1.51 -31.24 38.04
C GLU A 235 0.20 -31.87 37.55
N GLU A 236 0.26 -32.50 36.37
CA GLU A 236 -0.87 -33.04 35.62
C GLU A 236 -1.82 -33.84 36.54
N GLU A 237 -3.11 -33.45 36.55
CA GLU A 237 -4.26 -34.12 37.18
C GLU A 237 -4.60 -33.88 38.67
N ALA A 238 -3.80 -33.16 39.46
CA ALA A 238 -4.18 -32.86 40.86
C ALA A 238 -5.10 -31.64 40.98
N SER A 239 -6.25 -31.77 41.66
CA SER A 239 -7.12 -30.65 42.01
C SER A 239 -6.34 -29.61 42.81
N ALA A 240 -6.10 -28.43 42.22
CA ALA A 240 -5.59 -27.27 42.95
C ALA A 240 -6.43 -27.04 44.22
N ASP A 241 -5.77 -27.00 45.37
CA ASP A 241 -6.45 -26.69 46.63
C ASP A 241 -7.00 -25.25 46.63
N ASP A 242 -7.98 -24.97 47.48
CA ASP A 242 -8.64 -23.64 47.54
C ASP A 242 -7.62 -22.51 47.73
N LYS A 243 -6.51 -22.77 48.44
CA LYS A 243 -5.44 -21.81 48.66
C LYS A 243 -4.66 -21.50 47.38
N THR A 244 -4.40 -22.51 46.56
CA THR A 244 -3.77 -22.36 45.25
C THR A 244 -4.68 -21.59 44.30
N LEU A 245 -5.98 -21.91 44.28
CA LEU A 245 -6.96 -21.17 43.49
C LEU A 245 -7.07 -19.70 43.94
N ASP A 246 -7.06 -19.43 45.26
CA ASP A 246 -7.05 -18.06 45.81
C ASP A 246 -5.79 -17.29 45.41
N ASN A 247 -4.61 -17.93 45.41
CA ASN A 247 -3.37 -17.31 44.95
C ASN A 247 -3.41 -16.97 43.45
N ILE A 248 -3.93 -17.87 42.61
CA ILE A 248 -4.08 -17.64 41.17
C ILE A 248 -5.08 -16.49 40.93
N LEU A 249 -6.19 -16.47 41.67
CA LEU A 249 -7.17 -15.40 41.58
C LEU A 249 -6.58 -14.05 42.02
N CYS A 250 -5.83 -14.02 43.13
CA CYS A 250 -5.08 -12.84 43.56
C CYS A 250 -4.13 -12.34 42.46
N ALA A 251 -3.37 -13.24 41.84
CA ALA A 251 -2.47 -12.90 40.75
C ALA A 251 -3.24 -12.35 39.54
N GLY A 252 -4.37 -12.96 39.16
CA GLY A 252 -5.20 -12.49 38.04
C GLY A 252 -5.76 -11.09 38.28
N VAL A 253 -6.25 -10.82 39.49
CA VAL A 253 -6.72 -9.49 39.91
C VAL A 253 -5.56 -8.48 39.93
N ALA A 254 -4.39 -8.88 40.42
CA ALA A 254 -3.20 -8.03 40.41
C ALA A 254 -2.75 -7.72 38.98
N LEU A 255 -2.76 -8.67 38.05
CA LEU A 255 -2.44 -8.44 36.65
C LEU A 255 -3.42 -7.46 36.00
N ASP A 256 -4.74 -7.64 36.18
CA ASP A 256 -5.74 -6.69 35.64
C ASP A 256 -5.55 -5.27 36.21
N ALA A 257 -5.24 -5.15 37.51
CA ALA A 257 -4.90 -3.86 38.11
C ALA A 257 -3.64 -3.25 37.47
N MET A 258 -2.58 -4.05 37.36
CA MET A 258 -1.29 -3.66 36.78
C MET A 258 -1.42 -3.19 35.33
N PHE A 259 -2.25 -3.88 34.56
CA PHE A 259 -2.49 -3.56 33.16
C PHE A 259 -3.15 -2.20 32.95
N ARG A 260 -3.84 -1.69 33.98
CA ARG A 260 -4.54 -0.40 33.97
C ARG A 260 -3.79 0.71 34.68
N LEU A 261 -2.77 0.38 35.46
CA LEU A 261 -1.89 1.35 36.09
C LEU A 261 -1.10 2.19 35.08
N GLN A 262 -0.98 1.72 33.83
CA GLN A 262 -0.19 2.38 32.77
C GLN A 262 1.18 2.80 33.31
N ALA A 263 1.86 1.88 34.01
CA ALA A 263 3.16 2.17 34.59
C ALA A 263 4.13 2.55 33.46
N GLN A 264 4.83 3.66 33.64
CA GLN A 264 5.80 4.19 32.70
C GLN A 264 7.22 4.15 33.30
N GLY A 265 8.21 4.30 32.44
CA GLY A 265 9.63 4.39 32.77
C GLY A 265 10.27 3.04 33.09
N ASP A 266 11.35 3.13 33.86
CA ASP A 266 12.18 1.99 34.27
C ASP A 266 11.46 1.01 35.20
N ILE A 267 10.27 1.37 35.69
CA ILE A 267 9.43 0.47 36.50
C ILE A 267 9.17 -0.83 35.73
N GLY A 268 9.00 -0.75 34.41
CA GLY A 268 8.81 -1.90 33.53
C GLY A 268 9.90 -2.97 33.65
N LEU A 269 11.17 -2.55 33.83
CA LEU A 269 12.31 -3.48 33.99
C LEU A 269 12.20 -4.33 35.25
N SER A 270 11.70 -3.75 36.33
CA SER A 270 11.50 -4.47 37.61
C SER A 270 10.21 -5.29 37.64
N LEU A 271 9.20 -4.84 36.87
CA LEU A 271 7.87 -5.40 36.86
C LEU A 271 7.75 -6.59 35.92
N TRP A 272 8.36 -6.53 34.74
CA TRP A 272 8.22 -7.56 33.71
C TRP A 272 8.63 -8.97 34.18
N PRO A 273 9.77 -9.17 34.88
CA PRO A 273 10.15 -10.50 35.40
C PRO A 273 9.16 -11.10 36.40
N ARG A 274 8.27 -10.28 36.96
CA ARG A 274 7.18 -10.71 37.86
C ARG A 274 5.89 -10.98 37.10
N VAL A 275 5.57 -10.13 36.12
CA VAL A 275 4.34 -10.24 35.32
C VAL A 275 4.40 -11.43 34.35
N TRP A 276 5.49 -11.57 33.60
CA TRP A 276 5.55 -12.55 32.52
C TRP A 276 5.33 -14.00 32.96
N PRO A 277 5.99 -14.51 34.02
CA PRO A 277 5.79 -15.90 34.45
C PRO A 277 4.33 -16.22 34.80
N TRP A 278 3.59 -15.24 35.35
CA TRP A 278 2.17 -15.39 35.64
C TRP A 278 1.31 -15.36 34.37
N VAL A 279 1.62 -14.48 33.40
CA VAL A 279 0.95 -14.45 32.08
C VAL A 279 1.11 -15.79 31.37
N GLU A 280 2.33 -16.32 31.33
CA GLU A 280 2.63 -17.62 30.72
C GLU A 280 1.93 -18.77 31.43
N PHE A 281 1.96 -18.80 32.77
CA PHE A 281 1.26 -19.80 33.58
C PHE A 281 -0.25 -19.79 33.30
N MET A 282 -0.88 -18.60 33.35
CA MET A 282 -2.32 -18.45 33.14
C MET A 282 -2.74 -18.82 31.72
N ARG A 283 -1.93 -18.45 30.71
CA ARG A 283 -2.16 -18.84 29.31
C ARG A 283 -2.10 -20.35 29.14
N THR A 284 -1.09 -20.99 29.70
CA THR A 284 -0.84 -22.44 29.54
C THR A 284 -1.90 -23.30 30.24
N HIS A 285 -2.39 -22.86 31.40
CA HIS A 285 -3.36 -23.63 32.20
C HIS A 285 -4.79 -23.09 32.07
N ARG A 286 -5.07 -22.24 31.09
CA ARG A 286 -6.32 -21.49 31.01
C ARG A 286 -7.55 -22.39 31.00
N ASP A 287 -7.56 -23.44 30.19
CA ASP A 287 -8.70 -24.35 30.07
C ASP A 287 -9.04 -25.00 31.43
N HIS A 288 -8.02 -25.33 32.23
CA HIS A 288 -8.20 -25.86 33.58
C HIS A 288 -8.66 -24.82 34.61
N LEU A 289 -8.26 -23.56 34.41
CA LEU A 289 -8.61 -22.46 35.33
C LEU A 289 -10.01 -21.92 35.06
N GLN A 290 -10.44 -21.87 33.79
CA GLN A 290 -11.72 -21.30 33.37
C GLN A 290 -12.92 -21.99 34.03
N ASP A 291 -12.83 -23.30 34.28
CA ASP A 291 -13.89 -24.07 34.94
C ASP A 291 -13.92 -23.90 36.47
N LYS A 292 -12.80 -23.45 37.08
CA LYS A 292 -12.61 -23.46 38.54
C LYS A 292 -12.71 -22.08 39.17
N ILE A 293 -12.16 -21.09 38.50
CA ILE A 293 -12.19 -19.69 38.90
C ILE A 293 -12.85 -18.93 37.75
N ASN A 294 -13.68 -17.93 38.04
CA ASN A 294 -14.35 -17.10 37.02
C ASN A 294 -13.30 -16.24 36.28
N PHE A 295 -12.41 -16.90 35.55
CA PHE A 295 -11.24 -16.35 34.91
C PHE A 295 -11.71 -15.48 33.75
N PRO A 296 -11.03 -14.35 33.46
CA PRO A 296 -11.35 -13.55 32.30
C PRO A 296 -11.39 -14.43 31.03
N SER A 297 -12.34 -14.12 30.15
CA SER A 297 -12.37 -14.76 28.83
C SER A 297 -11.03 -14.55 28.12
N GLU A 298 -10.67 -15.43 27.17
CA GLU A 298 -9.45 -15.30 26.36
C GLU A 298 -9.29 -13.89 25.82
N ARG A 299 -10.38 -13.42 25.19
CA ARG A 299 -10.50 -12.08 24.63
C ARG A 299 -10.17 -11.03 25.67
N SER A 300 -10.77 -11.09 26.86
CA SER A 300 -10.51 -10.10 27.91
C SER A 300 -9.08 -10.16 28.41
N PHE A 301 -8.51 -11.36 28.60
CA PHE A 301 -7.12 -11.51 29.06
C PHE A 301 -6.14 -10.90 28.06
N HIS A 302 -6.27 -11.25 26.79
CA HIS A 302 -5.39 -10.78 25.73
C HIS A 302 -5.57 -9.30 25.40
N PHE A 303 -6.80 -8.78 25.46
CA PHE A 303 -7.07 -7.35 25.33
C PHE A 303 -6.31 -6.57 26.40
N THR A 304 -6.47 -6.96 27.68
CA THR A 304 -5.82 -6.26 28.78
C THR A 304 -4.29 -6.44 28.73
N PHE A 305 -3.79 -7.58 28.27
CA PHE A 305 -2.37 -7.80 28.00
C PHE A 305 -1.82 -6.83 26.94
N ILE A 306 -2.49 -6.68 25.79
CA ILE A 306 -2.09 -5.72 24.74
C ILE A 306 -2.02 -4.29 25.29
N LEU A 307 -3.03 -3.87 26.05
CA LEU A 307 -3.05 -2.53 26.63
C LEU A 307 -1.90 -2.30 27.62
N PHE A 308 -1.57 -3.33 28.40
CA PHE A 308 -0.46 -3.28 29.34
C PHE A 308 0.89 -3.10 28.67
N VAL A 309 1.21 -3.97 27.70
CA VAL A 309 2.49 -3.88 26.99
C VAL A 309 2.56 -2.55 26.23
N GLY A 310 1.41 -2.06 25.77
CA GLY A 310 1.22 -0.72 25.22
C GLY A 310 1.66 0.44 26.09
N GLY A 311 1.59 0.31 27.42
CA GLY A 311 2.06 1.34 28.34
C GLY A 311 3.57 1.53 28.33
N PHE A 312 4.34 0.60 27.74
CA PHE A 312 5.80 0.60 27.73
C PHE A 312 6.43 0.88 26.37
N ARG A 313 5.64 1.29 25.37
CA ARG A 313 6.13 1.55 24.00
C ARG A 313 7.28 2.57 23.98
N ASP A 314 7.18 3.62 24.80
CA ASP A 314 8.17 4.70 24.83
C ASP A 314 9.38 4.41 25.74
N HIS A 315 9.56 3.14 26.15
CA HIS A 315 10.63 2.70 27.05
C HIS A 315 11.48 1.61 26.40
N PRO A 316 12.53 1.97 25.63
CA PRO A 316 13.32 1.04 24.83
C PRO A 316 13.90 -0.13 25.62
N ALA A 317 14.34 0.11 26.87
CA ALA A 317 14.91 -0.93 27.72
C ALA A 317 13.86 -1.97 28.15
N THR A 318 12.67 -1.51 28.56
CA THR A 318 11.54 -2.40 28.91
C THR A 318 11.07 -3.13 27.66
N TYR A 319 10.94 -2.43 26.53
CA TYR A 319 10.58 -3.05 25.25
C TYR A 319 11.57 -4.15 24.83
N ALA A 320 12.88 -3.89 24.92
CA ALA A 320 13.91 -4.89 24.59
C ALA A 320 13.81 -6.12 25.50
N LEU A 321 13.54 -5.92 26.80
CA LEU A 321 13.31 -7.02 27.74
C LEU A 321 12.06 -7.83 27.37
N MET A 322 10.92 -7.18 27.09
CA MET A 322 9.67 -7.85 26.70
C MET A 322 9.81 -8.61 25.39
N SER A 323 10.29 -7.94 24.34
CA SER A 323 10.44 -8.51 22.99
C SER A 323 11.48 -9.63 22.88
N GLY A 324 12.42 -9.70 23.83
CA GLY A 324 13.38 -10.79 23.97
C GLY A 324 12.90 -11.94 24.89
N THR A 325 11.71 -11.83 25.48
CA THR A 325 11.17 -12.86 26.36
C THR A 325 10.48 -13.95 25.53
N PRO A 326 10.88 -15.24 25.63
CA PRO A 326 10.26 -16.32 24.88
C PRO A 326 8.75 -16.42 25.12
N GLY A 327 7.96 -16.59 24.07
CA GLY A 327 6.50 -16.69 24.15
C GLY A 327 5.77 -15.35 24.10
N PHE A 328 6.49 -14.22 24.18
CA PHE A 328 5.92 -12.88 24.10
C PHE A 328 5.17 -12.64 22.78
N TRP A 329 5.80 -12.96 21.65
CA TRP A 329 5.23 -12.75 20.32
C TRP A 329 4.07 -13.69 20.06
N ALA A 330 4.15 -14.92 20.55
CA ALA A 330 3.04 -15.86 20.53
C ALA A 330 1.83 -15.31 21.31
N CYS A 331 2.04 -14.75 22.50
CA CYS A 331 0.97 -14.16 23.31
C CYS A 331 0.37 -12.90 22.67
N LEU A 332 1.21 -12.07 22.04
CA LEU A 332 0.77 -10.90 21.27
C LEU A 332 -0.07 -11.31 20.06
N LEU A 333 0.34 -12.37 19.35
CA LEU A 333 -0.39 -12.88 18.19
C LEU A 333 -1.73 -13.51 18.58
N MET A 334 -1.80 -14.22 19.71
CA MET A 334 -3.08 -14.71 20.22
C MET A 334 -4.06 -13.57 20.44
N ALA A 335 -3.57 -12.43 20.95
CA ALA A 335 -4.39 -11.24 21.10
C ALA A 335 -4.86 -10.64 19.76
N TRP A 336 -4.04 -10.73 18.72
CA TRP A 336 -4.44 -10.38 17.34
C TRP A 336 -5.66 -11.19 16.88
N THR A 337 -5.73 -12.50 17.18
CA THR A 337 -6.85 -13.36 16.73
C THR A 337 -8.23 -12.91 17.22
N PHE A 338 -8.29 -12.08 18.26
CA PHE A 338 -9.52 -11.53 18.83
C PHE A 338 -9.95 -10.18 18.22
N LEU A 339 -9.16 -9.58 17.32
CA LEU A 339 -9.48 -8.28 16.71
C LEU A 339 -10.89 -8.24 16.10
N THR A 340 -11.27 -9.30 15.38
CA THR A 340 -12.56 -9.38 14.69
C THR A 340 -13.75 -9.53 15.63
N GLN A 341 -13.49 -9.87 16.90
CA GLN A 341 -14.50 -10.04 17.94
C GLN A 341 -14.73 -8.75 18.74
N LEU A 342 -13.89 -7.73 18.60
CA LEU A 342 -14.06 -6.46 19.30
C LEU A 342 -15.27 -5.69 18.76
N ASP A 343 -16.10 -5.18 19.66
CA ASP A 343 -17.39 -4.54 19.31
C ASP A 343 -17.30 -3.01 19.37
N SER A 344 -16.36 -2.47 20.15
CA SER A 344 -16.17 -1.03 20.36
C SER A 344 -15.11 -0.49 19.41
N PRO A 345 -15.41 0.54 18.59
CA PRO A 345 -14.42 1.19 17.72
C PRO A 345 -13.18 1.67 18.47
N TYR A 346 -13.36 2.17 19.70
CA TYR A 346 -12.28 2.63 20.55
C TYR A 346 -11.36 1.48 20.99
N GLU A 347 -11.94 0.36 21.43
CA GLU A 347 -11.17 -0.84 21.79
C GLU A 347 -10.39 -1.37 20.59
N CYS A 348 -11.04 -1.44 19.42
CA CYS A 348 -10.40 -1.83 18.17
C CYS A 348 -9.21 -0.93 17.85
N PHE A 349 -9.39 0.39 17.91
CA PHE A 349 -8.32 1.34 17.63
C PHE A 349 -7.14 1.17 18.59
N MET A 350 -7.39 1.09 19.90
CA MET A 350 -6.32 0.88 20.88
C MET A 350 -5.54 -0.40 20.58
N VAL A 351 -6.23 -1.50 20.26
CA VAL A 351 -5.56 -2.77 19.98
C VAL A 351 -4.77 -2.69 18.66
N LEU A 352 -5.35 -2.15 17.60
CA LEU A 352 -4.69 -1.96 16.31
C LEU A 352 -3.44 -1.08 16.43
N ASP A 353 -3.54 0.03 17.18
CA ASP A 353 -2.42 0.95 17.38
C ASP A 353 -1.27 0.30 18.17
N ASN A 354 -1.61 -0.44 19.24
CA ASN A 354 -0.64 -1.22 20.02
C ASN A 354 0.03 -2.28 19.17
N LEU A 355 -0.78 -3.14 18.57
CA LEU A 355 -0.30 -4.25 17.77
C LEU A 355 0.55 -3.76 16.60
N GLY A 356 0.08 -2.74 15.87
CA GLY A 356 0.84 -2.11 14.81
C GLY A 356 2.21 -1.64 15.31
N TRP A 357 2.26 -0.94 16.46
CA TRP A 357 3.53 -0.47 17.03
C TRP A 357 4.50 -1.63 17.32
N PHE A 358 4.03 -2.70 17.95
CA PHE A 358 4.86 -3.86 18.24
C PHE A 358 5.35 -4.56 16.98
N LEU A 359 4.50 -4.69 15.95
CA LEU A 359 4.86 -5.29 14.67
C LEU A 359 5.94 -4.47 13.95
N ALA A 360 5.76 -3.15 13.86
CA ALA A 360 6.72 -2.25 13.22
C ALA A 360 8.09 -2.18 13.92
N ASN A 361 8.13 -2.46 15.23
CA ASN A 361 9.37 -2.47 16.00
C ASN A 361 9.90 -3.89 16.24
N SER A 362 9.26 -4.91 15.66
CA SER A 362 9.54 -6.31 15.96
C SER A 362 10.99 -6.72 15.74
N GLY A 363 11.75 -5.99 14.92
CA GLY A 363 13.16 -6.27 14.69
C GLY A 363 13.35 -7.65 14.08
N VAL A 364 12.35 -8.16 13.35
CA VAL A 364 12.40 -9.49 12.72
C VAL A 364 13.61 -9.62 11.81
N ARG A 365 14.10 -8.51 11.21
CA ARG A 365 15.37 -8.44 10.47
C ARG A 365 16.61 -8.83 11.26
N THR A 366 16.69 -8.43 12.53
CA THR A 366 17.83 -8.74 13.39
C THR A 366 17.58 -9.97 14.27
N HIS A 367 16.33 -10.39 14.41
CA HIS A 367 15.85 -11.45 15.29
C HIS A 367 14.84 -12.37 14.58
N PRO A 368 15.27 -13.22 13.63
CA PRO A 368 14.41 -14.16 12.89
C PRO A 368 13.51 -15.02 13.78
N GLU A 369 14.02 -15.43 14.94
CA GLU A 369 13.34 -16.29 15.90
C GLU A 369 11.98 -15.71 16.34
N ARG A 370 11.82 -14.38 16.27
CA ARG A 370 10.55 -13.70 16.57
C ARG A 370 9.49 -13.99 15.52
N LEU A 371 9.88 -14.03 14.25
CA LEU A 371 8.97 -14.39 13.15
C LEU A 371 8.61 -15.88 13.22
N GLU A 372 9.56 -16.75 13.53
CA GLU A 372 9.29 -18.18 13.77
C GLU A 372 8.28 -18.38 14.89
N GLU A 373 8.46 -17.69 16.03
CA GLU A 373 7.52 -17.72 17.14
C GLU A 373 6.11 -17.25 16.74
N MET A 374 6.00 -16.18 15.93
CA MET A 374 4.71 -15.75 15.37
C MET A 374 4.10 -16.80 14.45
N ILE A 375 4.89 -17.42 13.57
CA ILE A 375 4.39 -18.44 12.64
C ILE A 375 3.89 -19.66 13.41
N ASP A 376 4.63 -20.12 14.41
CA ASP A 376 4.27 -21.25 15.25
C ASP A 376 2.98 -20.97 16.01
N ALA A 377 2.84 -19.76 16.57
CA ALA A 377 1.62 -19.33 17.25
C ALA A 377 0.44 -19.15 16.27
N ALA A 378 0.68 -18.72 15.04
CA ALA A 378 -0.35 -18.68 13.98
C ALA A 378 -0.74 -20.09 13.51
N GLY A 379 0.16 -21.06 13.67
CA GLY A 379 0.14 -22.39 13.09
C GLY A 379 0.59 -22.48 11.63
N SER A 380 0.68 -21.36 10.89
CA SER A 380 1.22 -21.31 9.52
C SER A 380 1.37 -19.87 9.00
N PHE A 381 2.16 -19.69 7.94
CA PHE A 381 2.21 -18.44 7.18
C PHE A 381 0.84 -17.99 6.63
N ILE A 382 -0.01 -18.94 6.19
CA ILE A 382 -1.34 -18.63 5.65
C ILE A 382 -2.24 -18.04 6.73
N ARG A 383 -2.21 -18.61 7.94
CA ARG A 383 -2.93 -18.06 9.10
C ARG A 383 -2.42 -16.68 9.48
N LEU A 384 -1.10 -16.48 9.48
CA LEU A 384 -0.50 -15.17 9.76
C LEU A 384 -0.93 -14.12 8.72
N ALA A 385 -0.90 -14.47 7.43
CA ALA A 385 -1.41 -13.61 6.36
C ALA A 385 -2.92 -13.30 6.51
N GLY A 386 -3.71 -14.27 6.97
CA GLY A 386 -5.11 -14.07 7.35
C GLY A 386 -5.29 -13.02 8.44
N LEU A 387 -4.42 -13.04 9.47
CA LEU A 387 -4.44 -12.05 10.54
C LEU A 387 -4.06 -10.64 10.05
N VAL A 388 -3.09 -10.53 9.12
CA VAL A 388 -2.77 -9.26 8.43
C VAL A 388 -3.99 -8.72 7.69
N ALA A 389 -4.71 -9.56 6.95
CA ALA A 389 -5.94 -9.14 6.28
C ALA A 389 -7.04 -8.74 7.29
N ASP A 390 -7.22 -9.50 8.37
CA ASP A 390 -8.18 -9.18 9.42
C ASP A 390 -7.85 -7.87 10.16
N PHE A 391 -6.57 -7.53 10.30
CA PHE A 391 -6.13 -6.23 10.82
C PHE A 391 -6.63 -5.11 9.93
N LEU A 392 -6.38 -5.19 8.61
CA LEU A 392 -6.83 -4.19 7.65
C LEU A 392 -8.36 -4.12 7.58
N ARG A 393 -9.06 -5.26 7.61
CA ARG A 393 -10.53 -5.31 7.64
C ARG A 393 -11.09 -4.63 8.88
N THR A 394 -10.53 -4.95 10.04
CA THR A 394 -10.94 -4.37 11.33
C THR A 394 -10.69 -2.87 11.34
N PHE A 395 -9.55 -2.44 10.81
CA PHE A 395 -9.25 -1.04 10.60
C PHE A 395 -10.32 -0.37 9.73
N VAL A 396 -10.57 -0.88 8.52
CA VAL A 396 -11.55 -0.30 7.59
C VAL A 396 -12.94 -0.23 8.19
N LYS A 397 -13.35 -1.27 8.94
CA LYS A 397 -14.68 -1.35 9.57
C LYS A 397 -14.87 -0.30 10.68
N TYR A 398 -13.87 -0.11 11.53
CA TYR A 398 -14.00 0.68 12.76
C TYR A 398 -13.34 2.05 12.69
N TYR A 399 -12.67 2.37 11.59
CA TYR A 399 -12.15 3.70 11.39
C TYR A 399 -13.28 4.71 11.31
N THR A 400 -13.37 5.62 12.29
CA THR A 400 -14.33 6.72 12.28
C THR A 400 -13.61 8.07 12.30
N PRO A 401 -14.20 9.14 11.71
CA PRO A 401 -13.63 10.49 11.75
C PRO A 401 -13.35 11.05 13.15
N GLU A 402 -14.08 10.57 14.16
CA GLU A 402 -14.07 11.15 15.51
C GLU A 402 -12.86 10.69 16.35
N ILE A 403 -12.05 9.76 15.84
CA ILE A 403 -10.82 9.33 16.50
C ILE A 403 -9.71 10.33 16.12
N ASP A 404 -9.57 11.38 16.94
CA ASP A 404 -8.70 12.55 16.75
C ASP A 404 -7.17 12.26 16.66
N GLN A 405 -6.76 11.00 16.86
CA GLN A 405 -5.36 10.60 16.99
C GLN A 405 -4.86 9.92 15.73
N ALA A 406 -4.15 10.65 14.86
CA ALA A 406 -3.36 10.18 13.72
C ALA A 406 -3.76 8.77 13.21
N PRO A 407 -5.00 8.60 12.75
CA PRO A 407 -5.64 7.28 12.72
C PRO A 407 -5.07 6.36 11.64
N HIS A 408 -4.18 6.85 10.78
CA HIS A 408 -3.49 6.10 9.74
C HIS A 408 -2.22 5.37 10.24
N GLN A 409 -1.70 5.70 11.44
CA GLN A 409 -0.48 5.12 12.01
C GLN A 409 -0.51 3.58 12.15
N PRO A 410 -1.62 2.94 12.58
CA PRO A 410 -1.69 1.48 12.67
C PRO A 410 -1.43 0.78 11.33
N ILE A 411 -1.96 1.32 10.22
CA ILE A 411 -1.69 0.78 8.88
C ILE A 411 -0.22 0.98 8.54
N LEU A 412 0.31 2.19 8.67
CA LEU A 412 1.70 2.47 8.29
C LEU A 412 2.66 1.50 8.97
N ARG A 413 2.42 1.24 10.26
CA ARG A 413 3.20 0.31 11.06
C ARG A 413 3.05 -1.15 10.61
N LEU A 414 1.83 -1.58 10.25
CA LEU A 414 1.63 -2.90 9.63
C LEU A 414 2.40 -3.03 8.30
N LEU A 415 2.39 -1.99 7.47
CA LEU A 415 3.11 -1.97 6.19
C LEU A 415 4.62 -2.03 6.41
N THR A 416 5.15 -1.31 7.41
CA THR A 416 6.56 -1.42 7.84
C THR A 416 6.90 -2.85 8.23
N PHE A 417 6.06 -3.51 9.03
CA PHE A 417 6.28 -4.92 9.40
C PHE A 417 6.33 -5.85 8.17
N ILE A 418 5.41 -5.69 7.21
CA ILE A 418 5.41 -6.49 5.98
C ILE A 418 6.72 -6.27 5.20
N ASP A 419 7.15 -5.01 5.05
CA ASP A 419 8.41 -4.71 4.37
C ASP A 419 9.63 -5.22 5.16
N GLU A 420 9.58 -5.25 6.48
CA GLU A 420 10.61 -5.85 7.32
C GLU A 420 10.77 -7.36 7.08
N VAL A 421 9.65 -8.08 7.09
CA VAL A 421 9.62 -9.53 6.86
C VAL A 421 10.01 -9.87 5.41
N ASP A 422 9.60 -9.07 4.43
CA ASP A 422 9.91 -9.31 3.02
C ASP A 422 11.39 -9.16 2.69
N GLN A 423 12.09 -8.27 3.40
CA GLN A 423 13.53 -8.06 3.23
C GLN A 423 14.38 -9.02 4.10
N PHE A 424 13.76 -9.92 4.88
CA PHE A 424 14.47 -10.88 5.72
C PHE A 424 15.27 -11.88 4.87
N PRO A 425 16.57 -12.12 5.17
CA PRO A 425 17.53 -12.62 4.20
C PRO A 425 17.21 -14.01 3.67
N ARG A 426 17.35 -14.13 2.35
CA ARG A 426 17.87 -15.33 1.71
C ARG A 426 19.28 -15.01 1.20
N ASP A 427 20.21 -15.95 1.37
CA ASP A 427 21.51 -15.97 0.70
C ASP A 427 21.34 -16.11 -0.82
N CYS A 428 20.73 -15.10 -1.46
CA CYS A 428 20.57 -15.05 -2.91
C CYS A 428 21.83 -14.42 -3.51
N GLY A 429 22.74 -15.26 -4.01
CA GLY A 429 23.89 -14.79 -4.77
C GLY A 429 23.49 -13.93 -5.97
N ASN A 430 23.94 -12.67 -5.98
CA ASN A 430 24.35 -11.85 -7.14
C ASN A 430 23.47 -11.71 -8.42
N GLU A 431 22.16 -11.92 -8.41
CA GLU A 431 21.31 -11.51 -9.56
C GLU A 431 20.42 -10.29 -9.22
N ALA A 432 20.79 -9.14 -9.77
CA ALA A 432 20.46 -7.79 -9.28
C ALA A 432 19.20 -7.13 -9.87
N THR A 433 18.11 -7.85 -10.20
CA THR A 433 16.94 -7.21 -10.85
C THR A 433 15.57 -7.51 -10.25
N SER A 434 15.45 -8.45 -9.32
CA SER A 434 14.21 -8.67 -8.57
C SER A 434 14.49 -8.59 -7.07
N VAL A 435 13.84 -7.64 -6.38
CA VAL A 435 13.81 -7.67 -4.91
C VAL A 435 13.18 -9.01 -4.51
N PRO A 436 13.92 -9.93 -3.86
CA PRO A 436 13.38 -11.21 -3.48
C PRO A 436 12.21 -11.00 -2.53
N ILE A 437 11.10 -11.71 -2.77
CA ILE A 437 9.93 -11.68 -1.89
C ILE A 437 10.11 -12.74 -0.81
N GLY A 438 10.01 -12.33 0.46
CA GLY A 438 10.03 -13.24 1.61
C GLY A 438 8.85 -14.22 1.62
N PRO A 439 8.90 -15.31 2.41
CA PRO A 439 7.81 -16.29 2.46
C PRO A 439 6.45 -15.70 2.86
N LEU A 440 6.43 -14.75 3.81
CA LEU A 440 5.20 -14.07 4.21
C LEU A 440 4.65 -13.19 3.09
N GLY A 441 5.49 -12.36 2.45
CA GLY A 441 5.10 -11.58 1.28
C GLY A 441 4.54 -12.46 0.18
N PHE A 442 5.19 -13.58 -0.14
CA PHE A 442 4.68 -14.50 -1.15
C PHE A 442 3.27 -14.99 -0.80
N VAL A 443 3.04 -15.40 0.45
CA VAL A 443 1.72 -15.84 0.90
C VAL A 443 0.71 -14.69 0.87
N LEU A 444 1.04 -13.52 1.41
CA LEU A 444 0.19 -12.32 1.37
C LEU A 444 -0.19 -11.93 -0.06
N TYR A 445 0.78 -11.99 -0.97
CA TYR A 445 0.59 -11.63 -2.37
C TYR A 445 -0.17 -12.69 -3.16
N THR A 446 -0.31 -13.89 -2.61
CA THR A 446 -1.20 -14.93 -3.13
C THR A 446 -2.57 -14.97 -2.42
N TYR A 447 -2.79 -14.12 -1.41
CA TYR A 447 -4.02 -14.12 -0.59
C TYR A 447 -5.03 -13.04 -1.00
N THR A 448 -6.13 -13.43 -1.67
CA THR A 448 -7.06 -12.52 -2.37
C THR A 448 -7.76 -11.54 -1.45
N ASP A 449 -8.07 -11.98 -0.22
CA ASP A 449 -8.71 -11.12 0.77
C ASP A 449 -7.78 -9.95 1.17
N PHE A 450 -6.48 -10.19 1.29
CA PHE A 450 -5.51 -9.13 1.62
C PHE A 450 -5.51 -8.01 0.58
N ALA A 451 -5.55 -8.34 -0.71
CA ALA A 451 -5.65 -7.36 -1.79
C ALA A 451 -6.91 -6.49 -1.66
N ARG A 452 -8.06 -7.12 -1.37
CA ARG A 452 -9.33 -6.42 -1.16
C ARG A 452 -9.28 -5.46 0.02
N GLU A 453 -8.71 -5.90 1.14
CA GLU A 453 -8.62 -5.07 2.34
C GLU A 453 -7.63 -3.90 2.17
N ILE A 454 -6.51 -4.09 1.46
CA ILE A 454 -5.60 -2.97 1.11
C ILE A 454 -6.34 -1.92 0.27
N VAL A 455 -7.05 -2.34 -0.78
CA VAL A 455 -7.78 -1.40 -1.65
C VAL A 455 -8.86 -0.65 -0.86
N SER A 456 -9.56 -1.37 0.03
CA SER A 456 -10.57 -0.78 0.92
C SER A 456 -9.96 0.26 1.87
N ALA A 457 -8.78 -0.02 2.43
CA ALA A 457 -8.02 0.93 3.23
C ALA A 457 -7.59 2.17 2.41
N VAL A 458 -7.11 1.98 1.17
CA VAL A 458 -6.77 3.11 0.29
C VAL A 458 -8.00 3.98 -0.01
N LEU A 459 -9.15 3.38 -0.32
CA LEU A 459 -10.39 4.11 -0.56
C LEU A 459 -10.80 4.94 0.65
N LEU A 460 -10.78 4.33 1.84
CA LEU A 460 -11.07 5.01 3.10
C LEU A 460 -10.12 6.19 3.35
N LEU A 461 -8.82 6.01 3.11
CA LEU A 461 -7.82 7.07 3.28
C LEU A 461 -7.96 8.19 2.24
N CYS A 462 -8.44 7.89 1.02
CA CYS A 462 -8.71 8.90 0.00
C CYS A 462 -9.77 9.93 0.43
N ASP A 463 -10.71 9.55 1.30
CA ASP A 463 -11.74 10.45 1.79
C ASP A 463 -11.23 11.42 2.88
N ARG A 464 -10.00 11.24 3.40
CA ARG A 464 -9.46 11.99 4.56
C ARG A 464 -8.58 13.18 4.19
N GLN A 465 -8.76 14.30 4.87
CA GLN A 465 -8.06 15.56 4.55
C GLN A 465 -6.58 15.60 4.99
N GLU A 466 -6.11 14.62 5.74
CA GLU A 466 -4.75 14.57 6.31
C GLU A 466 -3.66 14.42 5.23
N ARG A 467 -2.53 15.13 5.43
CA ARG A 467 -1.35 15.00 4.56
C ARG A 467 -0.72 13.61 4.66
N GLU A 468 -0.62 13.06 5.87
CA GLU A 468 -0.02 11.75 6.14
C GLU A 468 -0.75 10.57 5.49
N ALA A 469 -2.05 10.71 5.20
CA ALA A 469 -2.79 9.70 4.45
C ALA A 469 -2.13 9.41 3.09
N GLY A 470 -1.50 10.42 2.45
CA GLY A 470 -0.77 10.26 1.20
C GLY A 470 0.43 9.30 1.32
N ARG A 471 1.14 9.33 2.45
CA ARG A 471 2.27 8.41 2.73
C ARG A 471 1.77 6.98 2.88
N VAL A 472 0.69 6.77 3.63
CA VAL A 472 0.13 5.42 3.81
C VAL A 472 -0.43 4.86 2.49
N ILE A 473 -1.10 5.70 1.69
CA ILE A 473 -1.56 5.32 0.34
C ILE A 473 -0.38 4.92 -0.54
N ASN A 474 0.75 5.65 -0.48
CA ASN A 474 1.96 5.31 -1.22
C ASN A 474 2.43 3.87 -0.91
N GLU A 475 2.59 3.56 0.38
CA GLU A 475 3.02 2.23 0.83
C GLU A 475 2.04 1.13 0.42
N CYS A 476 0.72 1.38 0.55
CA CYS A 476 -0.30 0.46 0.05
C CYS A 476 -0.16 0.19 -1.46
N LEU A 477 0.07 1.23 -2.28
CA LEU A 477 0.23 1.08 -3.73
C LEU A 477 1.53 0.39 -4.13
N ILE A 478 2.59 0.55 -3.34
CA ILE A 478 3.83 -0.24 -3.48
C ILE A 478 3.51 -1.72 -3.29
N LEU A 479 2.79 -2.09 -2.23
CA LEU A 479 2.40 -3.49 -1.99
C LEU A 479 1.50 -4.03 -3.10
N VAL A 480 0.48 -3.29 -3.53
CA VAL A 480 -0.38 -3.71 -4.66
C VAL A 480 0.47 -3.93 -5.91
N ARG A 481 1.43 -3.06 -6.20
CA ARG A 481 2.38 -3.24 -7.32
C ARG A 481 3.24 -4.50 -7.15
N ARG A 482 3.73 -4.79 -5.94
CA ARG A 482 4.49 -6.02 -5.64
C ARG A 482 3.62 -7.25 -5.89
N MET A 483 2.39 -7.28 -5.38
CA MET A 483 1.42 -8.37 -5.59
C MET A 483 1.25 -8.71 -7.07
N ILE A 484 1.00 -7.70 -7.90
CA ILE A 484 0.85 -7.84 -9.35
C ILE A 484 2.13 -8.37 -10.02
N GLY A 485 3.31 -8.00 -9.49
CA GLY A 485 4.59 -8.48 -9.99
C GLY A 485 4.88 -9.95 -9.66
N THR A 486 4.31 -10.48 -8.58
CA THR A 486 4.61 -11.84 -8.07
C THR A 486 3.74 -12.96 -8.61
N SER A 487 2.63 -12.64 -9.25
CA SER A 487 1.64 -13.61 -9.69
C SER A 487 1.11 -13.25 -11.07
N PRO A 488 0.51 -14.20 -11.81
CA PRO A 488 -0.30 -13.92 -12.98
C PRO A 488 -1.14 -12.64 -12.86
N VAL A 489 -0.82 -11.65 -13.69
CA VAL A 489 -1.43 -10.30 -13.67
C VAL A 489 -2.96 -10.38 -13.77
N THR A 490 -3.47 -11.37 -14.52
CA THR A 490 -4.89 -11.54 -14.81
C THR A 490 -5.74 -11.80 -13.57
N VAL A 491 -5.29 -12.69 -12.68
CA VAL A 491 -6.08 -13.10 -11.50
C VAL A 491 -6.21 -11.94 -10.50
N TRP A 492 -5.09 -11.37 -10.08
CA TRP A 492 -5.08 -10.27 -9.10
C TRP A 492 -5.76 -9.02 -9.60
N LEU A 493 -5.56 -8.70 -10.88
CA LEU A 493 -6.13 -7.47 -11.39
C LEU A 493 -7.65 -7.51 -11.43
N ILE A 494 -8.26 -8.68 -11.69
CA ILE A 494 -9.71 -8.83 -11.58
C ILE A 494 -10.16 -8.55 -10.14
N ASP A 495 -9.54 -9.21 -9.16
CA ASP A 495 -9.90 -9.03 -7.75
C ASP A 495 -9.67 -7.58 -7.28
N LEU A 496 -8.58 -6.94 -7.73
CA LEU A 496 -8.28 -5.54 -7.44
C LEU A 496 -9.30 -4.58 -8.08
N LEU A 497 -9.69 -4.82 -9.34
CA LEU A 497 -10.72 -4.05 -10.03
C LEU A 497 -12.07 -4.18 -9.33
N GLU A 498 -12.47 -5.40 -8.98
CA GLU A 498 -13.70 -5.70 -8.23
C GLU A 498 -13.67 -5.12 -6.80
N SER A 499 -12.48 -5.00 -6.20
CA SER A 499 -12.29 -4.35 -4.90
C SER A 499 -12.28 -2.82 -4.97
N GLY A 500 -12.34 -2.23 -6.17
CA GLY A 500 -12.40 -0.78 -6.36
C GLY A 500 -11.05 -0.08 -6.55
N VAL A 501 -9.99 -0.78 -6.97
CA VAL A 501 -8.68 -0.14 -7.22
C VAL A 501 -8.79 0.98 -8.26
N PHE A 502 -9.67 0.81 -9.24
CA PHE A 502 -9.89 1.82 -10.27
C PHE A 502 -10.52 3.09 -9.69
N ARG A 503 -11.52 2.93 -8.80
CA ARG A 503 -12.11 4.02 -8.03
C ARG A 503 -11.06 4.70 -7.14
N ALA A 504 -10.18 3.94 -6.50
CA ALA A 504 -9.07 4.50 -5.72
C ALA A 504 -8.16 5.37 -6.59
N LEU A 505 -7.77 4.92 -7.78
CA LEU A 505 -6.94 5.72 -8.70
C LEU A 505 -7.61 7.03 -9.15
N VAL A 506 -8.93 7.00 -9.39
CA VAL A 506 -9.70 8.21 -9.72
C VAL A 506 -9.73 9.18 -8.53
N LEU A 507 -9.98 8.69 -7.32
CA LEU A 507 -10.00 9.51 -6.10
C LEU A 507 -8.61 10.08 -5.79
N ILE A 508 -7.55 9.27 -5.92
CA ILE A 508 -6.17 9.74 -5.78
C ILE A 508 -5.91 10.86 -6.79
N THR A 509 -6.27 10.67 -8.06
CA THR A 509 -6.10 11.70 -9.10
C THR A 509 -6.79 13.03 -8.71
N LEU A 510 -8.02 12.96 -8.19
CA LEU A 510 -8.78 14.12 -7.70
C LEU A 510 -8.11 14.82 -6.52
N ARG A 511 -7.57 14.06 -5.55
CA ARG A 511 -7.12 14.58 -4.25
C ARG A 511 -5.63 14.89 -4.16
N CYS A 512 -4.79 14.19 -4.95
CA CYS A 512 -3.34 14.25 -4.87
C CYS A 512 -2.82 15.69 -4.99
N HIS A 513 -3.31 16.45 -5.98
CA HIS A 513 -2.92 17.84 -6.18
C HIS A 513 -3.46 18.77 -5.08
N GLN A 514 -4.70 18.56 -4.63
CA GLN A 514 -5.33 19.37 -3.58
C GLN A 514 -4.60 19.23 -2.23
N ARG A 515 -3.99 18.06 -1.99
CA ARG A 515 -3.37 17.70 -0.70
C ARG A 515 -1.84 17.66 -0.73
N GLY A 516 -1.22 17.90 -1.89
CA GLY A 516 0.24 17.84 -2.05
C GLY A 516 0.83 16.44 -1.95
N TRP A 517 0.04 15.39 -2.19
CA TRP A 517 0.55 14.02 -2.22
C TRP A 517 1.42 13.80 -3.45
N LYS A 518 2.45 12.94 -3.36
CA LYS A 518 3.39 12.63 -4.46
C LYS A 518 3.15 11.23 -5.04
N LEU A 519 1.90 10.97 -5.47
CA LEU A 519 1.43 9.64 -5.91
C LEU A 519 1.39 9.48 -7.44
N GLU A 520 1.94 10.45 -8.19
CA GLU A 520 1.81 10.50 -9.65
C GLU A 520 2.45 9.31 -10.35
N HIS A 521 3.57 8.83 -9.81
CA HIS A 521 4.29 7.70 -10.35
C HIS A 521 3.48 6.39 -10.26
N HIS A 522 2.71 6.20 -9.19
CA HIS A 522 1.80 5.06 -9.06
C HIS A 522 0.64 5.17 -10.05
N VAL A 523 -0.06 6.30 -10.08
CA VAL A 523 -1.18 6.53 -11.01
C VAL A 523 -0.73 6.29 -12.45
N ARG A 524 0.44 6.83 -12.82
CA ARG A 524 1.06 6.59 -14.13
C ARG A 524 1.37 5.11 -14.37
N TYR A 525 1.95 4.40 -13.40
CA TYR A 525 2.24 2.98 -13.53
C TYR A 525 0.97 2.16 -13.81
N PHE A 526 -0.10 2.39 -13.06
CA PHE A 526 -1.36 1.69 -13.27
C PHE A 526 -1.98 2.00 -14.64
N LEU A 527 -2.06 3.28 -15.02
CA LEU A 527 -2.77 3.70 -16.24
C LEU A 527 -1.97 3.53 -17.54
N MET A 528 -0.64 3.60 -17.47
CA MET A 528 0.19 3.53 -18.68
C MET A 528 0.75 2.15 -18.94
N LEU A 529 0.89 1.32 -17.90
CA LEU A 529 1.52 0.01 -18.01
C LEU A 529 0.55 -1.11 -17.68
N LEU A 530 0.00 -1.11 -16.47
CA LEU A 530 -0.76 -2.27 -15.97
C LEU A 530 -2.13 -2.41 -16.62
N LEU A 531 -3.00 -1.41 -16.47
CA LEU A 531 -4.38 -1.48 -16.90
C LEU A 531 -4.48 -1.64 -18.42
N PRO A 532 -3.76 -0.89 -19.27
CA PRO A 532 -3.78 -1.11 -20.71
C PRO A 532 -3.39 -2.53 -21.11
N ALA A 533 -2.32 -3.08 -20.51
CA ALA A 533 -1.86 -4.42 -20.81
C ALA A 533 -2.88 -5.50 -20.44
N SER A 534 -3.79 -5.20 -19.51
CA SER A 534 -4.84 -6.12 -19.09
C SER A 534 -6.10 -6.11 -19.96
N LEU A 535 -6.32 -5.06 -20.76
CA LEU A 535 -7.53 -4.89 -21.57
C LEU A 535 -7.63 -5.90 -22.74
N VAL A 536 -6.67 -6.81 -22.85
CA VAL A 536 -6.67 -7.93 -23.80
C VAL A 536 -7.35 -9.17 -23.22
N TYR A 537 -7.55 -9.23 -21.90
CA TYR A 537 -8.14 -10.38 -21.22
C TYR A 537 -9.63 -10.18 -21.01
N PHE A 538 -10.42 -11.17 -21.44
CA PHE A 538 -11.89 -11.13 -21.36
C PHE A 538 -12.39 -10.77 -19.97
N ARG A 539 -11.91 -11.46 -18.93
CA ARG A 539 -12.36 -11.23 -17.55
C ARG A 539 -11.95 -9.85 -17.02
N SER A 540 -10.76 -9.38 -17.37
CA SER A 540 -10.30 -8.04 -16.99
C SER A 540 -11.15 -6.95 -17.63
N VAL A 541 -11.55 -7.10 -18.91
CA VAL A 541 -12.45 -6.14 -19.58
C VAL A 541 -13.86 -6.16 -18.96
N VAL A 542 -14.37 -7.33 -18.58
CA VAL A 542 -15.64 -7.43 -17.82
C VAL A 542 -15.54 -6.68 -16.50
N ALA A 543 -14.53 -6.97 -15.68
CA ALA A 543 -14.32 -6.32 -14.38
C ALA A 543 -14.14 -4.81 -14.53
N TYR A 544 -13.38 -4.38 -15.53
CA TYR A 544 -13.15 -2.98 -15.84
C TYR A 544 -14.42 -2.26 -16.30
N GLY A 545 -15.24 -2.88 -17.16
CA GLY A 545 -16.52 -2.32 -17.60
C GLY A 545 -17.50 -2.09 -16.45
N ASN A 546 -17.46 -2.92 -15.40
CA ASN A 546 -18.20 -2.69 -14.16
C ASN A 546 -17.59 -1.54 -13.36
N ALA A 547 -16.27 -1.56 -13.13
CA ALA A 547 -15.58 -0.51 -12.39
C ALA A 547 -15.72 0.88 -13.02
N LEU A 548 -15.79 0.98 -14.37
CA LEU A 548 -16.07 2.23 -15.09
C LEU A 548 -17.44 2.80 -14.72
N LYS A 549 -18.48 1.97 -14.70
CA LYS A 549 -19.85 2.39 -14.35
C LYS A 549 -19.88 2.98 -12.95
N ASP A 550 -19.16 2.38 -12.01
CA ASP A 550 -19.11 2.80 -10.61
C ASP A 550 -18.46 4.18 -10.40
N VAL A 551 -17.66 4.65 -11.36
CA VAL A 551 -16.91 5.92 -11.26
C VAL A 551 -17.27 6.92 -12.36
N GLN A 552 -18.26 6.62 -13.20
CA GLN A 552 -18.59 7.42 -14.38
C GLN A 552 -18.90 8.89 -14.03
N ASP A 553 -19.57 9.12 -12.90
CA ASP A 553 -19.90 10.47 -12.42
C ASP A 553 -18.65 11.27 -12.04
N LEU A 554 -17.67 10.61 -11.39
CA LEU A 554 -16.39 11.22 -11.01
C LEU A 554 -15.56 11.54 -12.25
N LEU A 555 -15.49 10.62 -13.21
CA LEU A 555 -14.73 10.79 -14.46
C LEU A 555 -15.30 11.93 -15.33
N SER A 556 -16.63 12.10 -15.32
CA SER A 556 -17.31 13.13 -16.10
C SER A 556 -17.16 14.54 -15.50
N GLY A 557 -16.88 14.64 -14.20
CA GLY A 557 -16.76 15.90 -13.48
C GLY A 557 -15.59 16.77 -13.95
N HIS A 558 -15.84 18.07 -14.11
CA HIS A 558 -14.79 19.05 -14.49
C HIS A 558 -13.62 19.09 -13.50
N ALA A 559 -13.86 18.81 -12.22
CA ALA A 559 -12.82 18.77 -11.20
C ALA A 559 -11.75 17.72 -11.53
N PHE A 560 -12.14 16.54 -12.00
CA PHE A 560 -11.23 15.46 -12.39
C PHE A 560 -10.38 15.85 -13.60
N LYS A 561 -11.03 16.32 -14.67
CA LYS A 561 -10.36 16.70 -15.93
C LYS A 561 -9.38 17.86 -15.81
N ARG A 562 -9.54 18.72 -14.79
CA ARG A 562 -8.65 19.87 -14.52
C ARG A 562 -7.43 19.52 -13.68
N THR A 563 -7.32 18.29 -13.16
CA THR A 563 -6.14 17.89 -12.39
C THR A 563 -4.91 17.76 -13.31
N PRO A 564 -3.70 18.16 -12.87
CA PRO A 564 -2.48 17.94 -13.65
C PRO A 564 -2.27 16.46 -13.99
N LEU A 565 -2.65 15.58 -13.06
CA LEU A 565 -2.59 14.14 -13.21
C LEU A 565 -3.45 13.59 -14.35
N TYR A 566 -4.60 14.21 -14.66
CA TYR A 566 -5.44 13.82 -15.79
C TYR A 566 -4.64 13.84 -17.10
N ALA A 567 -3.97 14.97 -17.37
CA ALA A 567 -3.15 15.14 -18.57
C ALA A 567 -1.83 14.35 -18.50
N MET A 568 -1.11 14.42 -17.37
CA MET A 568 0.19 13.77 -17.21
C MET A 568 0.13 12.24 -17.33
N CYS A 569 -0.97 11.63 -16.88
CA CYS A 569 -1.15 10.18 -16.93
C CYS A 569 -1.95 9.70 -18.14
N LYS A 570 -2.23 10.57 -19.13
CA LYS A 570 -2.96 10.24 -20.38
C LYS A 570 -4.27 9.50 -20.13
N TRP A 571 -5.06 9.97 -19.15
CA TRP A 571 -6.34 9.36 -18.79
C TRP A 571 -7.28 9.22 -19.98
N GLU A 572 -7.33 10.24 -20.86
CA GLU A 572 -8.18 10.21 -22.05
C GLU A 572 -7.83 9.08 -23.02
N GLU A 573 -6.54 8.87 -23.31
CA GLU A 573 -6.07 7.78 -24.17
C GLU A 573 -6.42 6.41 -23.56
N PHE A 574 -6.23 6.26 -22.25
CA PHE A 574 -6.57 5.05 -21.54
C PHE A 574 -8.08 4.78 -21.57
N LEU A 575 -8.91 5.77 -21.20
CA LEU A 575 -10.37 5.63 -21.17
C LEU A 575 -10.94 5.35 -22.56
N ALA A 576 -10.42 6.01 -23.61
CA ALA A 576 -10.82 5.72 -24.99
C ALA A 576 -10.54 4.26 -25.37
N SER A 577 -9.32 3.79 -25.06
CA SER A 577 -8.93 2.40 -25.32
C SER A 577 -9.80 1.42 -24.54
N ALA A 578 -10.11 1.74 -23.30
CA ALA A 578 -10.82 0.83 -22.43
C ALA A 578 -12.32 0.75 -22.75
N ASN A 579 -12.95 1.88 -23.10
CA ASN A 579 -14.32 1.91 -23.63
C ASN A 579 -14.43 1.14 -24.94
N GLU A 580 -13.48 1.31 -25.86
CA GLU A 580 -13.45 0.54 -27.11
C GLU A 580 -13.46 -0.98 -26.84
N ARG A 581 -12.70 -1.44 -25.83
CA ARG A 581 -12.63 -2.87 -25.49
C ARG A 581 -13.92 -3.37 -24.85
N VAL A 582 -14.58 -2.53 -24.05
CA VAL A 582 -15.91 -2.81 -23.48
C VAL A 582 -16.97 -2.89 -24.57
N GLU A 583 -16.89 -2.03 -25.60
CA GLU A 583 -17.77 -2.08 -26.77
C GLU A 583 -17.58 -3.38 -27.57
N VAL A 584 -16.33 -3.75 -27.88
CA VAL A 584 -16.05 -5.03 -28.56
C VAL A 584 -16.51 -6.23 -27.71
N LEU A 585 -16.38 -6.14 -26.38
CA LEU A 585 -16.91 -7.16 -25.48
C LEU A 585 -18.45 -7.26 -25.57
N ALA A 586 -19.15 -6.13 -25.59
CA ALA A 586 -20.61 -6.09 -25.72
C ALA A 586 -21.07 -6.63 -27.07
N GLU A 587 -20.38 -6.28 -28.16
CA GLU A 587 -20.61 -6.85 -29.49
C GLU A 587 -20.34 -8.36 -29.50
N TYR A 588 -19.21 -8.81 -28.95
CA TYR A 588 -18.87 -10.23 -28.83
C TYR A 588 -19.94 -11.03 -28.07
N GLN A 589 -20.44 -10.47 -26.95
CA GLN A 589 -21.47 -11.12 -26.12
C GLN A 589 -22.85 -11.13 -26.80
N SER A 590 -23.22 -10.07 -27.53
CA SER A 590 -24.50 -10.00 -28.26
C SER A 590 -24.49 -10.81 -29.56
N SER A 591 -23.33 -10.89 -30.22
CA SER A 591 -23.09 -11.64 -31.46
C SER A 591 -22.81 -13.13 -31.24
N ALA A 592 -22.78 -13.59 -29.98
CA ALA A 592 -22.55 -14.99 -29.60
C ALA A 592 -23.53 -16.02 -30.22
N SER A 593 -24.51 -15.58 -31.01
CA SER A 593 -25.40 -16.45 -31.80
C SER A 593 -24.87 -16.84 -33.19
N VAL A 594 -23.83 -16.20 -33.74
CA VAL A 594 -23.32 -16.54 -35.09
C VAL A 594 -21.81 -16.33 -35.26
N VAL A 595 -20.96 -16.97 -34.44
CA VAL A 595 -19.53 -17.11 -34.81
C VAL A 595 -19.48 -17.95 -36.08
N GLN A 596 -19.24 -17.31 -37.22
CA GLN A 596 -18.98 -18.03 -38.46
C GLN A 596 -17.51 -18.45 -38.46
N LYS A 597 -17.23 -19.65 -38.97
CA LYS A 597 -15.87 -20.15 -39.20
C LYS A 597 -15.78 -20.72 -40.60
N ALA A 598 -14.58 -20.72 -41.14
CA ALA A 598 -14.33 -21.41 -42.40
C ALA A 598 -14.25 -22.93 -42.21
N CYS A 599 -14.02 -23.66 -43.29
CA CYS A 599 -13.66 -25.06 -43.26
C CYS A 599 -12.13 -25.17 -43.36
N ASP A 600 -11.47 -25.81 -42.42
CA ASP A 600 -10.01 -25.83 -42.36
C ASP A 600 -9.34 -26.52 -43.53
N ASN A 601 -10.02 -27.46 -44.20
CA ASN A 601 -9.49 -28.11 -45.40
C ASN A 601 -8.97 -27.04 -46.39
N ARG A 602 -7.67 -27.13 -46.73
CA ARG A 602 -6.95 -26.13 -47.55
C ARG A 602 -7.63 -25.87 -48.90
N LYS A 603 -8.35 -26.87 -49.43
CA LYS A 603 -9.09 -26.79 -50.71
C LYS A 603 -10.55 -26.35 -50.58
N CYS A 604 -11.04 -26.11 -49.36
CA CYS A 604 -12.41 -25.74 -49.09
C CYS A 604 -12.46 -24.32 -48.52
N SER A 605 -13.08 -23.39 -49.25
CA SER A 605 -13.32 -22.03 -48.77
C SER A 605 -14.66 -21.89 -48.02
N LEU A 606 -15.41 -22.97 -47.80
CA LEU A 606 -16.77 -22.87 -47.28
C LEU A 606 -16.81 -22.31 -45.86
N ILE A 607 -17.63 -21.28 -45.68
CA ILE A 607 -17.81 -20.58 -44.41
C ILE A 607 -19.22 -20.85 -43.87
N LYS A 608 -19.32 -21.26 -42.60
CA LYS A 608 -20.60 -21.55 -41.94
C LYS A 608 -20.58 -21.12 -40.48
N LYS A 609 -21.74 -21.04 -39.83
CA LYS A 609 -21.82 -20.93 -38.37
C LYS A 609 -21.00 -22.05 -37.73
N SER A 610 -20.27 -21.76 -36.65
CA SER A 610 -19.42 -22.73 -35.94
C SER A 610 -20.21 -23.96 -35.48
N SER A 611 -21.50 -23.80 -35.17
CA SER A 611 -22.42 -24.89 -34.82
C SER A 611 -22.74 -25.83 -35.99
N CYS A 612 -22.53 -25.38 -37.23
CA CYS A 612 -22.72 -26.16 -38.45
C CYS A 612 -21.44 -26.86 -38.93
N LEU A 613 -20.32 -26.67 -38.24
CA LEU A 613 -19.03 -27.28 -38.58
C LEU A 613 -18.67 -28.37 -37.56
N ARG A 614 -17.97 -29.38 -38.03
CA ARG A 614 -17.50 -30.51 -37.22
C ARG A 614 -16.09 -30.20 -36.72
N ARG A 615 -15.81 -30.44 -35.45
CA ARG A 615 -14.44 -30.32 -34.91
C ARG A 615 -13.64 -31.59 -35.14
N CYS A 616 -12.33 -31.46 -35.34
CA CYS A 616 -11.42 -32.60 -35.28
C CYS A 616 -11.56 -33.29 -33.92
N SER A 617 -11.75 -34.61 -33.89
CA SER A 617 -11.93 -35.36 -32.65
C SER A 617 -10.63 -35.53 -31.84
N GLY A 618 -9.47 -35.37 -32.48
CA GLY A 618 -8.17 -35.35 -31.81
C GLY A 618 -7.93 -33.99 -31.15
N CYS A 619 -7.35 -33.04 -31.88
CA CYS A 619 -6.96 -31.74 -31.34
C CYS A 619 -8.11 -30.78 -31.01
N GLN A 620 -9.31 -30.95 -31.58
CA GLN A 620 -10.43 -29.99 -31.47
C GLN A 620 -10.15 -28.55 -31.94
N ALA A 621 -8.96 -28.28 -32.48
CA ALA A 621 -8.55 -26.98 -33.01
C ALA A 621 -9.17 -26.69 -34.37
N PHE A 622 -9.28 -27.73 -35.22
CA PHE A 622 -9.71 -27.59 -36.60
C PHE A 622 -11.21 -27.88 -36.76
N TYR A 623 -11.89 -27.16 -37.65
CA TYR A 623 -13.30 -27.26 -37.99
C TYR A 623 -13.48 -27.58 -39.47
N TYR A 624 -14.38 -28.49 -39.78
CA TYR A 624 -14.62 -28.98 -41.13
C TYR A 624 -16.11 -28.94 -41.44
N CYS A 625 -16.45 -28.54 -42.65
CA CYS A 625 -17.85 -28.53 -43.08
C CYS A 625 -18.41 -29.93 -43.37
N SER A 626 -17.53 -30.93 -43.54
CA SER A 626 -17.88 -32.32 -43.79
C SER A 626 -16.75 -33.27 -43.36
N VAL A 627 -17.04 -34.58 -43.31
CA VAL A 627 -16.04 -35.62 -42.97
C VAL A 627 -15.02 -35.78 -44.10
N GLU A 628 -15.45 -35.59 -45.34
CA GLU A 628 -14.59 -35.61 -46.52
C GLU A 628 -13.54 -34.49 -46.44
N CYS A 629 -13.95 -33.29 -46.04
CA CYS A 629 -13.00 -32.19 -45.80
C CYS A 629 -12.00 -32.51 -44.69
N GLN A 630 -12.46 -33.13 -43.59
CA GLN A 630 -11.57 -33.59 -42.52
C GLN A 630 -10.57 -34.65 -43.00
N ARG A 631 -11.02 -35.65 -43.78
CA ARG A 631 -10.15 -36.72 -44.32
C ARG A 631 -9.11 -36.16 -45.28
N ASN A 632 -9.53 -35.28 -46.20
CA ASN A 632 -8.62 -34.64 -47.14
C ASN A 632 -7.55 -33.83 -46.39
N ASP A 633 -7.95 -33.07 -45.37
CA ASP A 633 -7.01 -32.30 -44.57
C ASP A 633 -6.06 -33.18 -43.75
N TRP A 634 -6.57 -34.31 -43.24
CA TRP A 634 -5.81 -35.31 -42.51
C TRP A 634 -4.64 -35.86 -43.33
N GLU A 635 -4.90 -36.22 -44.59
CA GLU A 635 -3.91 -36.74 -45.55
C GLU A 635 -2.93 -35.66 -46.03
N LEU A 636 -3.37 -34.40 -46.12
CA LEU A 636 -2.53 -33.26 -46.51
C LEU A 636 -1.60 -32.74 -45.41
N GLY A 637 -1.49 -33.45 -44.29
CA GLY A 637 -0.49 -33.18 -43.26
C GLY A 637 -1.05 -32.83 -41.89
N HIS A 638 -2.37 -32.63 -41.73
CA HIS A 638 -2.95 -32.41 -40.40
C HIS A 638 -2.65 -33.57 -39.44
N ARG A 639 -2.52 -34.81 -39.94
CA ARG A 639 -2.12 -35.98 -39.15
C ARG A 639 -0.83 -35.76 -38.35
N HIS A 640 0.17 -35.11 -38.94
CA HIS A 640 1.49 -34.93 -38.32
C HIS A 640 1.46 -33.89 -37.21
N VAL A 641 0.61 -32.87 -37.35
CA VAL A 641 0.53 -31.76 -36.40
C VAL A 641 -0.66 -31.88 -35.44
N CYS A 642 -1.55 -32.86 -35.61
CA CYS A 642 -2.76 -33.00 -34.80
C CYS A 642 -2.41 -33.13 -33.31
N HIS A 643 -1.44 -33.98 -32.97
CA HIS A 643 -0.96 -34.13 -31.61
C HIS A 643 -0.28 -32.84 -31.11
N THR A 644 0.49 -32.17 -31.97
CA THR A 644 1.14 -30.91 -31.63
C THR A 644 0.12 -29.84 -31.27
N HIS A 645 -0.93 -29.68 -32.07
CA HIS A 645 -2.04 -28.76 -31.79
C HIS A 645 -2.83 -29.13 -30.53
N ASP A 646 -3.00 -30.42 -30.23
CA ASP A 646 -3.60 -30.84 -28.96
C ASP A 646 -2.70 -30.44 -27.78
N SER A 647 -1.39 -30.68 -27.89
CA SER A 647 -0.41 -30.30 -26.86
C SER A 647 -0.24 -28.78 -26.71
N LEU A 648 -0.37 -28.00 -27.79
CA LEU A 648 -0.38 -26.54 -27.77
C LEU A 648 -1.66 -25.98 -27.19
N LEU A 649 -2.80 -26.59 -27.49
CA LEU A 649 -4.04 -26.24 -26.82
C LEU A 649 -3.97 -26.59 -25.34
N LEU A 650 -3.28 -27.66 -24.95
CA LEU A 650 -3.05 -28.02 -23.55
C LEU A 650 -2.02 -27.12 -22.85
N SER A 651 -0.95 -26.68 -23.52
CA SER A 651 0.03 -25.74 -22.96
C SER A 651 -0.53 -24.31 -22.90
N ALA A 652 -1.28 -23.87 -23.91
CA ALA A 652 -2.01 -22.60 -23.89
C ALA A 652 -3.25 -22.65 -22.97
N ARG A 653 -3.81 -23.83 -22.67
CA ARG A 653 -4.83 -24.01 -21.61
C ARG A 653 -4.26 -23.80 -20.22
N ALA A 654 -2.94 -23.92 -20.02
CA ALA A 654 -2.34 -23.62 -18.73
C ALA A 654 -2.47 -22.15 -18.35
N THR A 655 -2.66 -21.23 -19.32
CA THR A 655 -2.65 -19.79 -19.04
C THR A 655 -3.81 -18.98 -19.62
N LEU A 656 -4.44 -19.38 -20.73
CA LEU A 656 -5.63 -18.72 -21.27
C LEU A 656 -6.84 -19.66 -21.32
N THR A 657 -7.97 -19.16 -20.88
CA THR A 657 -9.29 -19.79 -21.01
C THR A 657 -9.79 -19.74 -22.45
N PHE A 658 -10.81 -20.55 -22.78
CA PHE A 658 -11.45 -20.51 -24.10
C PHE A 658 -12.10 -19.15 -24.40
N SER A 659 -12.70 -18.52 -23.39
CA SER A 659 -13.33 -17.20 -23.51
C SER A 659 -12.29 -16.12 -23.78
N GLU A 660 -11.11 -16.18 -23.16
CA GLU A 660 -10.03 -15.24 -23.43
C GLU A 660 -9.49 -15.37 -24.85
N ARG A 661 -9.25 -16.59 -25.34
CA ARG A 661 -8.85 -16.80 -26.74
C ARG A 661 -9.91 -16.28 -27.72
N SER A 662 -11.18 -16.54 -27.43
CA SER A 662 -12.28 -16.08 -28.29
C SER A 662 -12.42 -14.56 -28.28
N PHE A 663 -12.25 -13.92 -27.12
CA PHE A 663 -12.28 -12.47 -27.02
C PHE A 663 -11.08 -11.80 -27.70
N LEU A 664 -9.87 -12.35 -27.53
CA LEU A 664 -8.67 -11.88 -28.25
C LEU A 664 -8.89 -11.88 -29.77
N ARG A 665 -9.60 -12.87 -30.30
CA ARG A 665 -9.96 -12.95 -31.72
C ARG A 665 -10.93 -11.84 -32.11
N ALA A 666 -11.97 -11.60 -31.31
CA ALA A 666 -12.88 -10.49 -31.53
C ALA A 666 -12.12 -9.14 -31.53
N LEU A 667 -11.15 -8.98 -30.63
CA LEU A 667 -10.29 -7.79 -30.58
C LEU A 667 -9.43 -7.61 -31.83
N ILE A 668 -8.83 -8.69 -32.38
CA ILE A 668 -8.13 -8.59 -33.67
C ILE A 668 -9.11 -8.24 -34.76
N HIS A 669 -10.24 -8.94 -34.82
CA HIS A 669 -11.19 -8.82 -35.90
C HIS A 669 -11.71 -7.38 -36.01
N ASP A 670 -12.19 -6.82 -34.90
CA ASP A 670 -12.57 -5.41 -34.81
C ASP A 670 -11.42 -4.48 -35.28
N ARG A 671 -10.20 -4.71 -34.79
CA ARG A 671 -9.06 -3.87 -35.16
C ARG A 671 -8.67 -3.99 -36.64
N TYR A 672 -8.68 -5.21 -37.18
CA TYR A 672 -8.41 -5.47 -38.58
C TYR A 672 -9.38 -4.70 -39.46
N HIS A 673 -10.68 -4.72 -39.13
CA HIS A 673 -11.69 -3.98 -39.89
C HIS A 673 -11.48 -2.47 -39.83
N LYS A 674 -11.22 -1.92 -38.64
CA LYS A 674 -10.94 -0.48 -38.47
C LYS A 674 -9.68 -0.04 -39.23
N GLU A 675 -8.67 -0.90 -39.32
CA GLU A 675 -7.35 -0.57 -39.87
C GLU A 675 -7.09 -1.21 -41.24
N ARG A 676 -8.11 -1.81 -41.87
CA ARG A 676 -7.95 -2.66 -43.05
C ARG A 676 -7.24 -1.96 -44.21
N ARG A 677 -7.58 -0.68 -44.45
CA ARG A 677 -6.92 0.18 -45.44
C ARG A 677 -5.42 0.32 -45.19
N SER A 678 -5.05 0.63 -43.95
CA SER A 678 -3.65 0.80 -43.54
C SER A 678 -2.87 -0.52 -43.66
N ILE A 679 -3.51 -1.64 -43.28
CA ILE A 679 -2.92 -2.98 -43.41
C ILE A 679 -2.67 -3.32 -44.89
N CYS A 680 -3.66 -3.11 -45.77
CA CYS A 680 -3.50 -3.37 -47.20
C CYS A 680 -2.43 -2.47 -47.83
N ALA A 681 -2.37 -1.18 -47.48
CA ALA A 681 -1.32 -0.28 -47.93
C ALA A 681 0.07 -0.78 -47.50
N GLN A 682 0.23 -1.22 -46.25
CA GLN A 682 1.48 -1.82 -45.77
C GLN A 682 1.82 -3.13 -46.50
N GLN A 683 0.83 -3.98 -46.77
CA GLN A 683 1.02 -5.21 -47.56
C GLN A 683 1.51 -4.90 -48.97
N ILE A 684 0.91 -3.93 -49.66
CA ILE A 684 1.34 -3.48 -51.00
C ILE A 684 2.76 -2.92 -50.93
N HIS A 685 3.06 -2.10 -49.91
CA HIS A 685 4.39 -1.55 -49.74
C HIS A 685 5.45 -2.65 -49.55
N VAL A 686 5.19 -3.62 -48.68
CA VAL A 686 6.08 -4.79 -48.49
C VAL A 686 6.24 -5.54 -49.80
N LEU A 687 5.15 -5.88 -50.48
CA LEU A 687 5.20 -6.58 -51.77
C LEU A 687 5.97 -5.79 -52.83
N SER A 688 5.89 -4.46 -52.81
CA SER A 688 6.56 -3.53 -53.74
C SER A 688 8.08 -3.45 -53.53
N GLN A 689 8.62 -4.07 -52.49
CA GLN A 689 10.06 -4.21 -52.28
C GLN A 689 10.67 -5.50 -52.89
N TYR A 690 9.86 -6.54 -53.17
CA TYR A 690 10.26 -7.84 -53.76
C TYR A 690 10.15 -7.99 -55.29
N ASP A 691 11.26 -8.16 -56.01
CA ASP A 691 11.22 -8.41 -57.46
C ASP A 691 10.36 -9.66 -57.81
N PRO A 692 9.21 -9.51 -58.52
CA PRO A 692 8.31 -10.63 -58.80
C PRO A 692 8.94 -11.64 -59.75
N ALA A 693 9.96 -11.23 -60.51
CA ALA A 693 10.68 -12.12 -61.42
C ALA A 693 11.64 -13.06 -60.67
N ILE A 694 12.01 -12.69 -59.44
CA ILE A 694 12.96 -13.44 -58.61
C ILE A 694 12.19 -14.24 -57.57
N HIS A 695 11.37 -13.58 -56.76
CA HIS A 695 10.72 -14.22 -55.61
C HIS A 695 9.57 -13.40 -55.04
N ILE A 696 8.40 -14.04 -54.86
CA ILE A 696 7.27 -13.49 -54.12
C ILE A 696 7.28 -14.18 -52.75
N PRO A 697 7.17 -13.45 -51.63
CA PRO A 697 7.12 -14.09 -50.31
C PRO A 697 5.99 -15.12 -50.24
N ASP A 698 6.25 -16.26 -49.58
CA ASP A 698 5.32 -17.38 -49.46
C ASP A 698 3.99 -16.96 -48.80
N ALA A 699 4.07 -16.00 -47.87
CA ALA A 699 2.90 -15.41 -47.22
C ALA A 699 3.21 -13.99 -46.73
N LEU A 700 2.14 -13.24 -46.43
CA LEU A 700 2.22 -12.00 -45.66
C LEU A 700 1.66 -12.26 -44.25
N PHE A 701 2.32 -11.66 -43.27
CA PHE A 701 2.01 -11.81 -41.86
C PHE A 701 1.72 -10.45 -41.23
N THR A 702 0.61 -10.31 -40.51
CA THR A 702 0.27 -9.10 -39.78
C THR A 702 0.36 -9.32 -38.27
N LEU A 703 1.27 -8.59 -37.63
CA LEU A 703 1.48 -8.59 -36.20
C LEU A 703 0.65 -7.47 -35.54
N PHE A 704 -0.20 -7.84 -34.59
CA PHE A 704 -0.92 -6.93 -33.71
C PHE A 704 -0.21 -6.86 -32.35
N GLU A 705 0.42 -5.75 -32.03
CA GLU A 705 1.01 -5.53 -30.71
C GLU A 705 0.00 -4.83 -29.78
N LEU A 706 -0.62 -5.59 -28.89
CA LEU A 706 -1.60 -5.09 -27.90
C LEU A 706 -0.96 -4.74 -26.54
N CYS A 707 0.37 -4.78 -26.45
CA CYS A 707 1.11 -4.88 -25.19
C CYS A 707 1.38 -3.58 -24.41
N ARG A 708 1.43 -2.41 -25.06
CA ARG A 708 2.19 -1.26 -24.52
C ARG A 708 1.55 0.11 -24.70
N LYS A 709 0.51 0.23 -25.53
CA LYS A 709 -0.04 1.52 -25.92
C LYS A 709 -1.56 1.42 -25.96
N SER A 710 -2.18 2.57 -25.70
CA SER A 710 -3.60 2.84 -25.96
C SER A 710 -3.99 2.40 -27.37
N SER A 711 -3.16 2.75 -28.36
CA SER A 711 -3.32 2.29 -29.74
C SER A 711 -2.45 1.06 -30.04
N PRO A 712 -3.03 -0.04 -30.52
CA PRO A 712 -2.26 -1.20 -30.93
C PRO A 712 -1.34 -0.85 -32.10
N THR A 713 -0.10 -1.34 -32.07
CA THR A 713 0.80 -1.18 -33.22
C THR A 713 0.59 -2.35 -34.16
N ILE A 714 0.33 -2.06 -35.44
CA ILE A 714 0.10 -3.06 -36.48
C ILE A 714 1.27 -3.01 -37.44
N ARG A 715 1.85 -4.18 -37.73
CA ARG A 715 2.99 -4.29 -38.64
C ARG A 715 2.78 -5.46 -39.58
N VAL A 716 3.16 -5.27 -40.84
CA VAL A 716 3.14 -6.34 -41.84
C VAL A 716 4.57 -6.79 -42.12
N TYR A 717 4.78 -8.10 -42.10
CA TYR A 717 6.05 -8.74 -42.42
C TYR A 717 5.88 -9.71 -43.59
N PRO A 718 6.86 -9.79 -44.50
CA PRO A 718 6.93 -10.87 -45.46
C PRO A 718 7.36 -12.16 -44.75
N VAL A 719 6.80 -13.29 -45.17
CA VAL A 719 7.25 -14.62 -44.78
C VAL A 719 7.87 -15.26 -46.01
N ASP A 720 9.17 -15.52 -45.91
CA ASP A 720 9.95 -16.13 -46.98
C ASP A 720 10.65 -17.36 -46.41
N SER A 721 10.23 -18.55 -46.83
CA SER A 721 10.85 -19.81 -46.39
C SER A 721 12.25 -20.03 -46.93
N SER A 722 12.65 -19.26 -47.96
CA SER A 722 13.98 -19.31 -48.55
C SER A 722 14.97 -18.33 -47.92
N ASP A 723 14.50 -17.38 -47.09
CA ASP A 723 15.33 -16.40 -46.36
C ASP A 723 15.50 -16.82 -44.88
N PRO A 724 16.65 -17.39 -44.49
CA PRO A 724 16.90 -17.82 -43.12
C PRO A 724 16.89 -16.65 -42.12
N GLU A 725 17.20 -15.43 -42.54
CA GLU A 725 17.19 -14.25 -41.66
C GLU A 725 15.75 -13.78 -41.43
N ALA A 726 14.91 -13.77 -42.46
CA ALA A 726 13.47 -13.56 -42.27
C ALA A 726 12.86 -14.62 -41.35
N GLN A 727 13.22 -15.89 -41.53
CA GLN A 727 12.79 -16.97 -40.63
C GLN A 727 13.31 -16.76 -39.21
N ALA A 728 14.58 -16.40 -39.02
CA ALA A 728 15.13 -16.13 -37.69
C ALA A 728 14.42 -14.96 -37.00
N ARG A 729 14.15 -13.86 -37.72
CA ARG A 729 13.37 -12.72 -37.22
C ARG A 729 11.95 -13.13 -36.87
N LEU A 730 11.31 -13.97 -37.68
CA LEU A 730 9.99 -14.52 -37.40
C LEU A 730 10.02 -15.46 -36.19
N HIS A 731 10.98 -16.36 -36.07
CA HIS A 731 11.15 -17.21 -34.89
C HIS A 731 11.39 -16.39 -33.63
N GLU A 732 12.24 -15.36 -33.71
CA GLU A 732 12.42 -14.41 -32.62
C GLU A 732 11.11 -13.68 -32.33
N LEU A 733 10.32 -13.31 -33.34
CA LEU A 733 9.05 -12.61 -33.21
C LEU A 733 7.94 -13.47 -32.61
N VAL A 734 7.91 -14.79 -32.87
CA VAL A 734 6.75 -15.63 -32.56
C VAL A 734 7.02 -16.84 -31.65
N ASP A 735 8.23 -16.98 -31.09
CA ASP A 735 8.56 -17.93 -30.00
C ASP A 735 7.93 -19.33 -30.17
N THR A 736 8.18 -19.96 -31.32
CA THR A 736 7.65 -21.28 -31.67
C THR A 736 8.72 -22.27 -32.05
N LYS A 737 8.40 -23.55 -31.83
CA LYS A 737 9.11 -24.67 -32.44
C LYS A 737 9.03 -24.54 -33.97
N SER A 738 10.14 -24.80 -34.65
CA SER A 738 10.25 -24.68 -36.11
C SER A 738 9.15 -25.41 -36.87
N GLU A 739 8.81 -26.63 -36.46
CA GLU A 739 7.84 -27.50 -37.15
C GLU A 739 6.41 -26.92 -37.19
N GLU A 740 5.99 -26.21 -36.13
CA GLU A 740 4.65 -25.63 -36.05
C GLU A 740 4.52 -24.43 -36.99
N TRP A 741 5.56 -23.59 -37.01
CA TRP A 741 5.62 -22.43 -37.87
C TRP A 741 5.65 -22.84 -39.34
N GLU A 742 6.51 -23.80 -39.69
CA GLU A 742 6.59 -24.34 -41.05
C GLU A 742 5.21 -24.83 -41.53
N TYR A 743 4.46 -25.53 -40.67
CA TYR A 743 3.12 -25.97 -41.01
C TYR A 743 2.14 -24.81 -41.24
N ILE A 744 2.14 -23.78 -40.38
CA ILE A 744 1.26 -22.61 -40.52
C ILE A 744 1.57 -21.85 -41.82
N VAL A 745 2.85 -21.63 -42.12
CA VAL A 745 3.29 -20.99 -43.36
C VAL A 745 2.91 -21.82 -44.58
N GLU A 746 3.12 -23.13 -44.52
CA GLU A 746 2.72 -24.04 -45.60
C GLU A 746 1.20 -24.02 -45.82
N ARG A 747 0.38 -23.98 -44.75
CA ARG A 747 -1.08 -23.80 -44.87
C ARG A 747 -1.43 -22.50 -45.57
N ALA A 748 -0.77 -21.40 -45.20
CA ALA A 748 -1.02 -20.10 -45.81
C ALA A 748 -0.68 -20.10 -47.30
N ARG A 749 0.49 -20.65 -47.65
CA ARG A 749 0.97 -20.78 -49.04
C ARG A 749 0.01 -21.59 -49.90
N LEU A 750 -0.42 -22.76 -49.42
CA LEU A 750 -1.34 -23.64 -50.14
C LEU A 750 -2.78 -23.15 -50.14
N GLY A 751 -3.07 -22.11 -49.36
CA GLY A 751 -4.34 -21.44 -49.30
C GLY A 751 -4.63 -20.49 -50.46
N GLU A 752 -3.69 -20.30 -51.39
CA GLU A 752 -3.82 -19.42 -52.56
C GLU A 752 -4.29 -18.00 -52.21
N GLY A 753 -3.79 -17.47 -51.08
CA GLY A 753 -4.14 -16.13 -50.61
C GLY A 753 -5.45 -16.04 -49.81
N CYS A 754 -6.19 -17.15 -49.64
CA CYS A 754 -7.35 -17.20 -48.75
C CYS A 754 -6.98 -17.19 -47.27
N PHE A 755 -5.71 -17.37 -46.90
CA PHE A 755 -5.26 -17.39 -45.52
C PHE A 755 -4.32 -16.22 -45.27
N GLN A 756 -4.79 -15.24 -44.51
CA GLN A 756 -3.92 -14.19 -43.98
C GLN A 756 -3.41 -14.62 -42.61
N LEU A 757 -2.09 -14.56 -42.41
CA LEU A 757 -1.47 -14.91 -41.15
C LEU A 757 -1.51 -13.70 -40.21
N HIS A 758 -2.09 -13.88 -39.03
CA HIS A 758 -2.07 -12.88 -37.97
C HIS A 758 -1.41 -13.45 -36.73
N ALA A 759 -0.64 -12.61 -36.04
CA ALA A 759 -0.22 -12.90 -34.67
C ALA A 759 -0.61 -11.75 -33.77
N ILE A 760 -0.83 -12.08 -32.50
CA ILE A 760 -0.92 -11.09 -31.45
C ILE A 760 0.32 -11.21 -30.58
N ARG A 761 0.90 -10.07 -30.27
CA ARG A 761 1.78 -9.93 -29.12
C ARG A 761 0.94 -9.38 -27.97
N VAL A 762 0.78 -10.18 -26.92
CA VAL A 762 0.22 -9.77 -25.62
C VAL A 762 1.32 -9.81 -24.56
N MET A 763 1.21 -8.99 -23.51
CA MET A 763 2.09 -9.12 -22.34
C MET A 763 1.49 -10.20 -21.47
N HIS A 764 2.16 -11.32 -21.36
CA HIS A 764 1.70 -12.42 -20.55
C HIS A 764 2.52 -12.52 -19.25
N GLU A 765 1.77 -12.72 -18.17
CA GLU A 765 2.08 -12.85 -16.73
C GLU A 765 3.49 -12.45 -16.24
N GLY A 766 3.54 -11.28 -15.60
CA GLY A 766 4.68 -10.77 -14.82
C GLY A 766 5.27 -9.50 -15.41
N ILE A 767 5.35 -8.42 -14.61
CA ILE A 767 6.05 -7.18 -14.96
C ILE A 767 7.56 -7.35 -14.75
N VAL A 768 8.07 -8.57 -14.91
CA VAL A 768 9.50 -8.77 -15.11
C VAL A 768 9.74 -8.44 -16.57
N VAL A 769 10.28 -7.24 -16.79
CA VAL A 769 10.29 -6.46 -18.03
C VAL A 769 10.86 -7.21 -19.26
N ASP A 770 11.52 -8.35 -19.06
CA ASP A 770 12.44 -8.89 -20.06
C ASP A 770 11.90 -10.00 -20.96
N LYS A 771 10.75 -10.63 -20.68
CA LYS A 771 10.22 -11.70 -21.56
C LYS A 771 8.72 -11.59 -21.82
N PRO A 772 8.30 -10.78 -22.80
CA PRO A 772 6.92 -10.85 -23.30
C PRO A 772 6.66 -12.26 -23.85
N THR A 773 5.80 -13.02 -23.18
CA THR A 773 5.28 -14.30 -23.65
C THR A 773 4.30 -14.07 -24.78
N ARG A 774 4.48 -14.79 -25.89
CA ARG A 774 3.84 -14.50 -27.19
C ARG A 774 2.82 -15.58 -27.46
N THR A 775 1.62 -15.21 -27.90
CA THR A 775 0.54 -16.18 -28.10
C THR A 775 -0.09 -16.02 -29.47
N TRP A 776 -0.23 -17.15 -30.17
CA TRP A 776 -0.85 -17.23 -31.48
C TRP A 776 -2.33 -16.93 -31.43
N VAL A 777 -2.76 -16.06 -32.34
CA VAL A 777 -4.17 -15.88 -32.65
C VAL A 777 -4.34 -15.75 -34.17
N VAL A 778 -4.33 -16.93 -34.77
CA VAL A 778 -5.19 -17.44 -35.86
C VAL A 778 -5.11 -16.84 -37.29
N PRO A 779 -5.15 -17.70 -38.33
CA PRO A 779 -5.48 -17.26 -39.69
C PRO A 779 -6.88 -16.64 -39.78
N LEU A 780 -6.97 -15.44 -40.36
CA LEU A 780 -8.22 -14.91 -40.90
C LEU A 780 -8.36 -15.45 -42.32
N ARG A 781 -9.57 -15.91 -42.66
CA ARG A 781 -9.88 -16.31 -44.03
C ARG A 781 -10.71 -15.23 -44.70
N THR A 782 -10.23 -14.77 -45.84
CA THR A 782 -10.98 -13.92 -46.76
C THR A 782 -11.67 -14.82 -47.80
N ASP A 783 -12.88 -14.46 -48.22
CA ASP A 783 -13.71 -15.32 -49.09
C ASP A 783 -13.12 -15.49 -50.52
N ARG A 784 -12.03 -14.81 -50.90
CA ARG A 784 -11.48 -14.88 -52.27
C ARG A 784 -9.96 -14.69 -52.36
N GLY A 785 -9.35 -15.33 -53.35
CA GLY A 785 -7.99 -15.01 -53.82
C GLY A 785 -7.88 -13.67 -54.57
N GLU A 786 -8.99 -12.96 -54.78
CA GLU A 786 -9.06 -11.68 -55.51
C GLU A 786 -8.32 -10.56 -54.79
N LEU A 787 -8.35 -10.50 -53.44
CA LEU A 787 -7.56 -9.51 -52.70
C LEU A 787 -6.08 -9.72 -52.93
N SER A 788 -5.58 -10.94 -52.80
CA SER A 788 -4.16 -11.24 -53.01
C SER A 788 -3.72 -10.89 -54.44
N ALA A 789 -4.52 -11.24 -55.44
CA ALA A 789 -4.27 -10.86 -56.83
C ALA A 789 -4.32 -9.33 -57.05
N GLY A 790 -5.28 -8.65 -56.41
CA GLY A 790 -5.43 -7.20 -56.44
C GLY A 790 -4.25 -6.47 -55.81
N LEU A 791 -3.82 -6.87 -54.62
CA LEU A 791 -2.66 -6.31 -53.92
C LEU A 791 -1.38 -6.51 -54.75
N LEU A 792 -1.20 -7.68 -55.37
CA LEU A 792 -0.05 -7.95 -56.23
C LEU A 792 -0.05 -7.06 -57.48
N ARG A 793 -1.22 -6.85 -58.10
CA ARG A 793 -1.38 -5.91 -59.23
C ARG A 793 -1.02 -4.48 -58.82
N LEU A 794 -1.61 -3.98 -57.73
CA LEU A 794 -1.33 -2.62 -57.23
C LEU A 794 0.15 -2.43 -56.87
N SER A 795 0.79 -3.45 -56.30
CA SER A 795 2.24 -3.46 -56.04
C SER A 795 3.06 -3.31 -57.33
N GLN A 796 2.67 -3.98 -58.42
CA GLN A 796 3.35 -3.87 -59.71
C GLN A 796 3.15 -2.48 -60.33
N GLU A 797 1.94 -1.94 -60.29
CA GLU A 797 1.62 -0.59 -60.78
C GLU A 797 2.38 0.50 -60.00
N LEU A 798 2.45 0.38 -58.67
CA LEU A 798 3.21 1.30 -57.81
C LEU A 798 4.70 1.33 -58.18
N ARG A 799 5.30 0.16 -58.42
CA ARG A 799 6.71 0.08 -58.86
C ARG A 799 6.99 0.73 -60.20
N GLN A 800 6.04 0.61 -61.11
CA GLN A 800 6.14 1.19 -62.44
C GLN A 800 5.93 2.71 -62.41
N GLY A 801 5.63 3.29 -61.23
CA GLY A 801 5.32 4.70 -61.05
C GLY A 801 3.97 5.07 -61.67
N LEU A 802 3.10 4.08 -61.92
CA LEU A 802 1.78 4.28 -62.53
C LEU A 802 0.72 4.73 -61.51
N LEU A 803 0.99 4.55 -60.21
CA LEU A 803 0.12 4.96 -59.12
C LEU A 803 0.81 6.03 -58.27
N ALA A 804 0.13 7.17 -58.10
CA ALA A 804 0.42 8.06 -56.99
C ALA A 804 -0.19 7.49 -55.69
N GLU A 805 0.30 7.96 -54.53
CA GLU A 805 -0.18 7.50 -53.22
C GLU A 805 -1.70 7.73 -53.03
N GLU A 806 -2.23 8.83 -53.56
CA GLU A 806 -3.66 9.12 -53.52
C GLU A 806 -4.49 8.14 -54.36
N ASP A 807 -3.98 7.73 -55.52
CA ASP A 807 -4.64 6.77 -56.41
C ASP A 807 -4.59 5.36 -55.84
N LEU A 808 -3.47 5.00 -55.20
CA LEU A 808 -3.33 3.75 -54.47
C LEU A 808 -4.43 3.61 -53.40
N MET A 809 -4.72 4.67 -52.66
CA MET A 809 -5.76 4.63 -51.62
C MET A 809 -7.17 4.44 -52.20
N LYS A 810 -7.47 5.03 -53.37
CA LYS A 810 -8.75 4.84 -54.06
C LYS A 810 -8.92 3.41 -54.58
N GLU A 811 -7.86 2.81 -55.10
CA GLU A 811 -7.87 1.42 -55.56
C GLU A 811 -7.97 0.42 -54.41
N ILE A 812 -7.29 0.70 -53.29
CA ILE A 812 -7.49 -0.06 -52.06
C ILE A 812 -8.97 -0.01 -51.68
N ASP A 813 -9.60 1.17 -51.67
CA ASP A 813 -11.03 1.29 -51.36
C ASP A 813 -11.92 0.47 -52.27
N PHE A 814 -11.63 0.45 -53.57
CA PHE A 814 -12.34 -0.37 -54.53
C PHE A 814 -12.21 -1.88 -54.22
N LEU A 815 -10.99 -2.36 -53.94
CA LEU A 815 -10.76 -3.75 -53.56
C LEU A 815 -11.51 -4.11 -52.26
N LEU A 816 -11.47 -3.23 -51.26
CA LEU A 816 -12.10 -3.46 -49.97
C LEU A 816 -13.64 -3.52 -50.05
N GLN A 817 -14.26 -2.72 -50.94
CA GLN A 817 -15.70 -2.74 -51.19
C GLN A 817 -16.17 -4.00 -51.92
N SER A 818 -15.28 -4.66 -52.68
CA SER A 818 -15.62 -5.89 -53.40
C SER A 818 -15.68 -7.14 -52.49
N GLU A 819 -15.13 -7.02 -51.28
CA GLU A 819 -15.06 -8.09 -50.29
C GLU A 819 -16.06 -7.85 -49.15
N ASP A 820 -17.33 -8.14 -49.40
CA ASP A 820 -18.43 -8.07 -48.41
C ASP A 820 -18.39 -9.19 -47.34
N GLY A 821 -17.32 -9.99 -47.28
CA GLY A 821 -17.26 -11.18 -46.42
C GLY A 821 -15.85 -11.52 -45.95
N ILE A 822 -15.41 -10.88 -44.88
CA ILE A 822 -14.33 -11.43 -44.05
C ILE A 822 -14.99 -12.14 -42.90
N VAL A 823 -14.57 -13.38 -42.66
CA VAL A 823 -15.22 -14.22 -41.66
C VAL A 823 -14.27 -14.64 -40.57
N GLU A 824 -14.81 -14.67 -39.35
CA GLU A 824 -14.18 -15.08 -38.11
C GLU A 824 -13.64 -16.53 -38.09
N ILE A 825 -12.98 -16.81 -36.98
CA ILE A 825 -11.66 -17.42 -36.84
C ILE A 825 -11.75 -18.88 -36.30
N HIS A 826 -10.84 -19.79 -36.70
CA HIS A 826 -10.76 -21.17 -36.18
C HIS A 826 -10.30 -21.28 -34.71
#